data_AF-A0A6J4SKG1-F1
#
_entry.id   AF-A0A6J4SKG1-F1
#
_cell.length_a   1.000
_cell.length_b   1.000
_cell.length_c   1.000
_cell.angle_alpha   90.00
_cell.angle_beta   90.00
_cell.angle_gamma   90.00
#
_symmetry.space_group_name_H-M   'P 1'
#
loop_
_entity.id
_entity.type
_entity.pdbx_description
1 polymer ?
#
loop_
_entity_poly.entity_id
_entity_poly.type
_entity_poly.pdbx_seq_one_letter_code
_entity_poly.pdbx_strand_id
1 'polypeptide(L)'
;MALMPKHATGLPTREKILEFIQTSDQPAGKREIARAFGLHGHDKIALKSLLKDMADEGLIDSAPGRAFHKLGGVPKVTVLRVTDVDDSGTAWAVPERWDAEGPEPRLRLIERGKGAVGVGDRVLARTEEKGNGLIAHPMKKLLRGSELVLGVVHEGEGGLWLRPVDKKERRELPISDVGKAAVGDLVLAEKTGRPPRITARVTDVLGDPFAPRSFSMIAIHKLGIPHVFSAETIAEAVRAAKTPLDPPRAQLGEGDRPAKPDGGGAPPPDLRSATSPSEARGGSTREDLRHLPIVAIDPADARDHDDAVWAEADAETGGWRAIVAIADVSFYVRPGSLVDKEARKRGNSVYFPDRVVPMLPEELSADICSLKEGQDRAALVCHLSVSKDGQLTGWRFARAVIRVAANIAYEDAQAAIDGALILSGTELRVGSPPATQDRAGGTIDPKLGTSEAGGGGVEPVQSDEASVRAANPLHHPADGPPPRPGEELVERALKPLWACWRALHAARERRRPLDLDLPERRVVLDEKGRILDVAPRERLDAHKLIEDYMIAANVAAAKALEAKKAPVMYRDHEPPSREKLVALKEYLKTFEVEFALGQVIRPETFNRIIERVGEADFKPQVMEQILRTQTQAYYGPENHGHFG
;
A
#
# COMPACT_ATOMS: atom_id res chain seq x y z
N MET A 1 52.19 28.73 16.15
CA MET A 1 51.96 27.29 16.41
C MET A 1 51.38 27.14 17.81
N ALA A 2 50.05 27.04 17.91
CA ALA A 2 49.37 26.63 19.14
C ALA A 2 49.15 25.11 19.08
N LEU A 3 49.55 24.40 20.13
CA LEU A 3 49.51 22.94 20.22
C LEU A 3 48.07 22.43 20.08
N MET A 4 47.84 21.59 19.07
CA MET A 4 46.63 20.79 18.96
C MET A 4 46.60 19.75 20.10
N PRO A 5 45.47 19.57 20.81
CA PRO A 5 45.38 18.55 21.85
C PRO A 5 45.51 17.15 21.24
N LYS A 6 46.28 16.29 21.92
CA LYS A 6 46.53 14.89 21.56
C LYS A 6 45.22 14.15 21.30
N HIS A 7 45.17 13.40 20.19
CA HIS A 7 44.04 12.56 19.79
C HIS A 7 43.55 11.68 20.96
N ALA A 8 42.29 11.88 21.36
CA ALA A 8 41.63 10.97 22.28
C ALA A 8 41.35 9.66 21.54
N THR A 9 42.10 8.60 21.88
CA THR A 9 41.89 7.24 21.38
C THR A 9 40.63 6.66 22.04
N GLY A 10 39.57 6.49 21.27
CA GLY A 10 38.30 5.89 21.72
C GLY A 10 37.09 6.39 20.91
N LEU A 11 35.95 5.70 21.06
CA LEU A 11 34.69 6.09 20.43
C LEU A 11 34.28 7.52 20.89
N PRO A 12 33.95 8.46 19.99
CA PRO A 12 33.54 9.81 20.36
C PRO A 12 32.22 9.80 21.13
N THR A 13 32.06 10.74 22.07
CA THR A 13 30.78 10.93 22.78
C THR A 13 29.74 11.58 21.85
N ARG A 14 28.46 11.46 22.22
CA ARG A 14 27.34 12.04 21.45
C ARG A 14 27.50 13.55 21.26
N GLU A 15 27.94 14.25 22.30
CA GLU A 15 28.19 15.70 22.27
C GLU A 15 29.28 16.06 21.27
N LYS A 16 30.39 15.30 21.26
CA LYS A 16 31.50 15.52 20.31
C LYS A 16 31.09 15.25 18.87
N ILE A 17 30.22 14.27 18.62
CA ILE A 17 29.67 14.01 17.29
C ILE A 17 28.79 15.18 16.83
N LEU A 18 27.91 15.68 17.70
CA LEU A 18 27.05 16.83 17.38
C LEU A 18 27.88 18.09 17.12
N GLU A 19 28.89 18.36 17.95
CA GLU A 19 29.82 19.48 17.78
C GLU A 19 30.58 19.36 16.45
N PHE A 20 31.04 18.16 16.07
CA PHE A 20 31.70 17.94 14.79
C PHE A 20 30.75 18.14 13.61
N ILE A 21 29.52 17.63 13.68
CA ILE A 21 28.50 17.81 12.64
C ILE A 21 28.20 19.31 12.44
N GLN A 22 28.11 20.07 13.54
CA GLN A 22 27.88 21.52 13.52
C GLN A 22 29.08 22.29 12.93
N THR A 23 30.29 22.00 13.40
CA THR A 23 31.49 22.79 13.07
C THR A 23 32.20 22.38 11.78
N SER A 24 31.90 21.20 11.21
CA SER A 24 32.58 20.71 9.99
C SER A 24 32.25 21.55 8.75
N ASP A 25 33.26 21.87 7.97
CA ASP A 25 33.17 22.57 6.68
C ASP A 25 32.73 21.66 5.50
N GLN A 26 32.65 20.35 5.73
CA GLN A 26 32.22 19.34 4.75
C GLN A 26 31.00 18.54 5.26
N PRO A 27 30.21 17.90 4.38
CA PRO A 27 29.12 17.02 4.80
C PRO A 27 29.62 15.93 5.75
N ALA A 28 29.14 15.97 6.99
CA ALA A 28 29.56 15.05 8.04
C ALA A 28 28.85 13.69 7.89
N GLY A 29 29.39 12.86 7.00
CA GLY A 29 28.99 11.46 6.89
C GLY A 29 29.72 10.57 7.90
N LYS A 30 29.28 9.31 8.02
CA LYS A 30 29.91 8.31 8.89
C LYS A 30 31.43 8.19 8.64
N ARG A 31 31.86 8.32 7.39
CA ARG A 31 33.28 8.19 6.99
C ARG A 31 34.10 9.39 7.46
N GLU A 32 33.55 10.58 7.34
CA GLU A 32 34.17 11.85 7.73
C GLU A 32 34.26 11.95 9.25
N ILE A 33 33.21 11.54 9.97
CA ILE A 33 33.22 11.41 11.44
C ILE A 33 34.28 10.39 11.88
N ALA A 34 34.29 9.18 11.27
CA ALA A 34 35.30 8.17 11.61
C ALA A 34 36.73 8.64 11.35
N ARG A 35 36.96 9.44 10.30
CA ARG A 35 38.28 10.01 9.99
C ARG A 35 38.68 11.09 10.99
N ALA A 36 37.77 11.99 11.34
CA ALA A 36 38.03 13.09 12.27
C ALA A 36 38.40 12.59 13.67
N PHE A 37 37.79 11.47 14.11
CA PHE A 37 38.06 10.86 15.40
C PHE A 37 39.08 9.71 15.35
N GLY A 38 39.75 9.48 14.21
CA GLY A 38 40.81 8.47 14.10
C GLY A 38 40.36 7.03 14.37
N LEU A 39 39.12 6.68 13.99
CA LEU A 39 38.50 5.39 14.30
C LEU A 39 38.88 4.30 13.28
N HIS A 40 39.24 3.12 13.77
CA HIS A 40 39.67 1.97 12.95
C HIS A 40 38.88 0.69 13.27
N GLY A 41 38.75 -0.21 12.28
CA GLY A 41 38.17 -1.54 12.47
C GLY A 41 36.84 -1.55 13.27
N HIS A 42 36.91 -2.13 14.47
CA HIS A 42 35.79 -2.30 15.42
C HIS A 42 35.10 -0.98 15.80
N ASP A 43 35.84 0.13 15.91
CA ASP A 43 35.28 1.43 16.31
C ASP A 43 34.30 2.01 15.28
N LYS A 44 34.45 1.64 14.00
CA LYS A 44 33.52 2.04 12.93
C LYS A 44 32.18 1.31 13.01
N ILE A 45 32.14 0.17 13.68
CA ILE A 45 30.91 -0.60 13.94
C ILE A 45 30.19 0.05 15.12
N ALA A 46 30.91 0.31 16.21
CA ALA A 46 30.39 1.02 17.37
C ALA A 46 29.88 2.43 17.01
N LEU A 47 30.60 3.17 16.14
CA LEU A 47 30.14 4.47 15.64
C LEU A 47 28.84 4.34 14.83
N LYS A 48 28.65 3.25 14.09
CA LYS A 48 27.40 3.01 13.34
C LYS A 48 26.22 2.86 14.29
N SER A 49 26.40 2.09 15.36
CA SER A 49 25.35 1.89 16.38
C SER A 49 25.05 3.21 17.06
N LEU A 50 26.08 3.92 17.50
CA LEU A 50 25.92 5.21 18.17
C LEU A 50 25.19 6.26 17.31
N LEU A 51 25.53 6.35 16.01
CA LEU A 51 24.84 7.25 15.08
C LEU A 51 23.39 6.80 14.80
N LYS A 52 23.10 5.50 14.88
CA LYS A 52 21.74 4.98 14.76
C LYS A 52 20.93 5.33 16.02
N ASP A 53 21.47 5.06 17.20
CA ASP A 53 20.82 5.39 18.48
C ASP A 53 20.55 6.90 18.58
N MET A 54 21.49 7.74 18.13
CA MET A 54 21.30 9.19 18.06
C MET A 54 20.20 9.60 17.05
N ALA A 55 19.99 8.84 15.98
CA ALA A 55 18.91 9.11 15.02
C ALA A 55 17.55 8.64 15.56
N ASP A 56 17.51 7.45 16.18
CA ASP A 56 16.33 6.88 16.79
C ASP A 56 15.83 7.74 17.98
N GLU A 57 16.75 8.36 18.73
CA GLU A 57 16.46 9.33 19.80
C GLU A 57 16.17 10.76 19.28
N GLY A 58 16.19 10.98 17.96
CA GLY A 58 15.90 12.29 17.39
C GLY A 58 16.96 13.37 17.65
N LEU A 59 18.23 13.00 17.87
CA LEU A 59 19.32 13.97 18.03
C LEU A 59 19.91 14.39 16.67
N ILE A 60 19.83 13.51 15.66
CA ILE A 60 20.30 13.76 14.31
C ILE A 60 19.32 13.23 13.26
N ASP A 61 19.24 13.91 12.12
CA ASP A 61 18.46 13.48 10.96
C ASP A 61 19.39 13.07 9.80
N SER A 62 18.93 12.15 8.97
CA SER A 62 19.65 11.63 7.81
C SER A 62 18.86 11.87 6.53
N ALA A 63 19.32 12.83 5.72
CA ALA A 63 18.77 13.04 4.37
C ALA A 63 19.18 11.88 3.44
N PRO A 64 18.48 11.65 2.31
CA PRO A 64 18.86 10.67 1.28
C PRO A 64 20.21 11.04 0.64
N GLY A 65 21.30 10.62 1.28
CA GLY A 65 22.64 11.11 0.96
C GLY A 65 23.65 11.09 2.10
N ARG A 66 23.61 10.10 3.01
CA ARG A 66 24.69 9.70 3.95
C ARG A 66 25.31 10.76 4.90
N ALA A 67 24.91 12.02 4.88
CA ALA A 67 25.39 13.07 5.78
C ALA A 67 24.37 13.33 6.90
N PHE A 68 24.86 13.43 8.14
CA PHE A 68 24.04 13.69 9.32
C PHE A 68 23.92 15.20 9.57
N HIS A 69 22.75 15.63 10.07
CA HIS A 69 22.51 16.99 10.53
C HIS A 69 21.74 16.94 11.85
N LYS A 70 21.77 18.01 12.67
CA LYS A 70 21.03 18.06 13.94
C LYS A 70 19.53 18.07 13.66
N LEU A 71 18.75 17.27 14.40
CA LEU A 71 17.28 17.25 14.29
C LEU A 71 16.71 18.65 14.57
N GLY A 72 15.83 19.13 13.69
CA GLY A 72 15.25 20.48 13.76
C GLY A 72 16.11 21.60 13.15
N GLY A 73 17.28 21.29 12.57
CA GLY A 73 18.11 22.23 11.84
C GLY A 73 17.97 22.10 10.32
N VAL A 74 18.28 23.16 9.57
CA VAL A 74 18.29 23.06 8.09
C VAL A 74 19.50 22.24 7.63
N PRO A 75 19.34 21.22 6.76
CA PRO A 75 20.48 20.46 6.27
C PRO A 75 21.51 21.35 5.58
N LYS A 76 22.81 21.10 5.81
CA LYS A 76 23.94 21.87 5.23
C LYS A 76 23.92 21.98 3.71
N VAL A 77 23.29 21.03 3.03
CA VAL A 77 22.95 21.13 1.60
C VAL A 77 21.53 20.63 1.44
N THR A 78 20.64 21.48 0.94
CA THR A 78 19.22 21.13 0.74
C THR A 78 18.67 21.84 -0.51
N VAL A 79 17.51 21.39 -0.97
CA VAL A 79 16.78 22.09 -2.03
C VAL A 79 15.89 23.14 -1.38
N LEU A 80 16.08 24.39 -1.79
CA LEU A 80 15.30 25.52 -1.34
C LEU A 80 14.38 26.01 -2.45
N ARG A 81 13.16 26.39 -2.07
CA ARG A 81 12.20 27.10 -2.93
C ARG A 81 12.21 28.58 -2.54
N VAL A 82 12.45 29.46 -3.51
CA VAL A 82 12.40 30.91 -3.27
C VAL A 82 10.96 31.36 -3.08
N THR A 83 10.66 31.95 -1.94
CA THR A 83 9.31 32.38 -1.57
C THR A 83 9.11 33.88 -1.70
N ASP A 84 10.18 34.66 -1.61
CA ASP A 84 10.10 36.12 -1.56
C ASP A 84 11.40 36.75 -2.10
N VAL A 85 11.29 37.92 -2.72
CA VAL A 85 12.43 38.75 -3.16
C VAL A 85 12.05 40.19 -2.86
N ASP A 86 12.79 40.84 -1.98
CA ASP A 86 12.49 42.22 -1.60
C ASP A 86 12.91 43.24 -2.66
N ASP A 87 12.47 44.49 -2.50
CA ASP A 87 12.77 45.61 -3.41
C ASP A 87 14.27 45.92 -3.52
N SER A 88 15.09 45.42 -2.58
CA SER A 88 16.55 45.54 -2.60
C SER A 88 17.22 44.41 -3.40
N GLY A 89 16.45 43.47 -3.93
CA GLY A 89 16.93 42.29 -4.66
C GLY A 89 17.41 41.15 -3.75
N THR A 90 17.11 41.19 -2.45
CA THR A 90 17.43 40.09 -1.53
C THR A 90 16.37 39.00 -1.63
N ALA A 91 16.78 37.81 -2.06
CA ALA A 91 15.92 36.64 -2.14
C ALA A 91 15.87 35.86 -0.81
N TRP A 92 14.67 35.43 -0.44
CA TRP A 92 14.38 34.57 0.70
C TRP A 92 13.80 33.24 0.22
N ALA A 93 14.24 32.15 0.83
CA ALA A 93 13.83 30.81 0.46
C ALA A 93 13.55 29.94 1.68
N VAL A 94 12.70 28.94 1.50
CA VAL A 94 12.37 27.92 2.50
C VAL A 94 12.78 26.54 1.97
N PRO A 95 13.07 25.55 2.83
CA PRO A 95 13.25 24.18 2.40
C PRO A 95 12.06 23.69 1.58
N GLU A 96 12.32 23.02 0.45
CA GLU A 96 11.23 22.46 -0.36
C GLU A 96 10.47 21.32 0.34
N ARG A 97 11.17 20.63 1.25
CA ARG A 97 10.58 19.67 2.19
C ARG A 97 11.08 20.00 3.58
N TRP A 98 10.17 19.98 4.54
CA TRP A 98 10.44 20.23 5.96
C TRP A 98 9.67 19.19 6.78
N ASP A 99 10.40 18.27 7.37
CA ASP A 99 9.85 17.09 8.05
C ASP A 99 9.95 17.21 9.59
N ALA A 100 10.44 18.34 10.12
CA ALA A 100 10.60 18.58 11.56
C ALA A 100 9.39 19.32 12.17
N GLU A 101 9.15 19.12 13.48
CA GLU A 101 8.13 19.84 14.23
C GLU A 101 8.45 21.35 14.30
N GLY A 102 7.51 22.19 13.85
CA GLY A 102 7.61 23.65 13.88
C GLY A 102 7.49 24.33 12.50
N PRO A 103 7.48 25.67 12.45
CA PRO A 103 7.38 26.41 11.19
C PRO A 103 8.65 26.24 10.35
N GLU A 104 8.47 26.17 9.03
CA GLU A 104 9.60 26.07 8.09
C GLU A 104 10.55 27.27 8.24
N PRO A 105 11.86 27.05 8.37
CA PRO A 105 12.81 28.14 8.56
C PRO A 105 12.99 28.94 7.26
N ARG A 106 13.00 30.27 7.37
CA ARG A 106 13.35 31.18 6.26
C ARG A 106 14.86 31.39 6.19
N LEU A 107 15.42 31.23 5.00
CA LEU A 107 16.84 31.43 4.71
C LEU A 107 17.03 32.58 3.72
N ARG A 108 18.00 33.45 4.00
CA ARG A 108 18.42 34.49 3.06
C ARG A 108 19.38 33.90 2.02
N LEU A 109 19.06 34.04 0.74
CA LEU A 109 19.97 33.62 -0.34
C LEU A 109 21.07 34.65 -0.55
N ILE A 110 22.32 34.19 -0.57
CA ILE A 110 23.49 35.01 -0.86
C ILE A 110 24.05 34.59 -2.22
N GLU A 111 23.64 35.33 -3.26
CA GLU A 111 24.07 35.09 -4.64
C GLU A 111 25.54 35.51 -4.85
N ARG A 112 26.29 34.68 -5.58
CA ARG A 112 27.61 35.05 -6.13
C ARG A 112 27.62 34.78 -7.63
N GLY A 113 27.51 35.83 -8.44
CA GLY A 113 27.60 35.75 -9.92
C GLY A 113 26.32 36.17 -10.66
N LYS A 114 26.38 36.18 -12.00
CA LYS A 114 25.26 36.58 -12.87
C LYS A 114 24.23 35.46 -13.01
N GLY A 115 23.09 35.59 -12.33
CA GLY A 115 21.92 34.74 -12.53
C GLY A 115 20.87 34.93 -11.44
N ALA A 116 20.02 35.96 -11.59
CA ALA A 116 19.01 36.31 -10.59
C ALA A 116 18.04 35.14 -10.32
N VAL A 117 17.90 34.76 -9.06
CA VAL A 117 16.92 33.79 -8.58
C VAL A 117 15.62 34.55 -8.26
N GLY A 118 14.52 34.15 -8.88
CA GLY A 118 13.20 34.77 -8.67
C GLY A 118 12.29 33.92 -7.80
N VAL A 119 11.20 34.51 -7.30
CA VAL A 119 10.14 33.80 -6.57
C VAL A 119 9.65 32.58 -7.38
N GLY A 120 9.59 31.43 -6.72
CA GLY A 120 9.23 30.14 -7.31
C GLY A 120 10.37 29.37 -7.99
N ASP A 121 11.60 29.88 -7.99
CA ASP A 121 12.76 29.12 -8.42
C ASP A 121 13.18 28.08 -7.35
N ARG A 122 13.66 26.92 -7.81
CA ARG A 122 14.26 25.89 -6.97
C ARG A 122 15.77 25.95 -7.10
N VAL A 123 16.47 25.92 -5.97
CA VAL A 123 17.93 25.92 -5.94
C VAL A 123 18.42 24.82 -5.02
N LEU A 124 19.36 24.01 -5.48
CA LEU A 124 20.20 23.24 -4.59
C LEU A 124 21.17 24.23 -3.95
N ALA A 125 21.12 24.40 -2.63
CA ALA A 125 21.90 25.41 -1.93
C ALA A 125 22.63 24.81 -0.72
N ARG A 126 23.80 25.36 -0.42
CA ARG A 126 24.52 25.11 0.83
C ARG A 126 24.03 26.08 1.88
N THR A 127 23.62 25.61 3.04
CA THR A 127 23.09 26.44 4.13
C THR A 127 24.17 26.69 5.19
N GLU A 128 24.08 27.84 5.84
CA GLU A 128 25.01 28.28 6.88
C GLU A 128 24.24 29.10 7.93
N GLU A 129 24.53 28.86 9.21
CA GLU A 129 24.06 29.70 10.30
C GLU A 129 25.06 30.85 10.49
N LYS A 130 24.60 32.10 10.34
CA LYS A 130 25.44 33.29 10.47
C LYS A 130 24.79 34.31 11.40
N GLY A 131 25.29 34.39 12.63
CA GLY A 131 24.69 35.24 13.68
C GLY A 131 23.33 34.70 14.11
N ASN A 132 22.30 35.56 14.16
CA ASN A 132 20.93 35.20 14.52
C ASN A 132 20.05 34.77 13.31
N GLY A 133 20.65 34.40 12.18
CA GLY A 133 19.90 34.10 10.96
C GLY A 133 20.51 32.99 10.11
N LEU A 134 19.66 32.37 9.28
CA LEU A 134 20.06 31.35 8.33
C LEU A 134 20.30 31.98 6.96
N ILE A 135 21.45 31.67 6.36
CA ILE A 135 21.77 32.04 4.98
C ILE A 135 21.95 30.79 4.13
N ALA A 136 21.80 30.92 2.81
CA ALA A 136 22.15 29.86 1.90
C ALA A 136 22.82 30.37 0.63
N HIS A 137 23.80 29.60 0.16
CA HIS A 137 24.58 29.85 -1.04
C HIS A 137 24.10 28.91 -2.15
N PRO A 138 23.42 29.42 -3.19
CA PRO A 138 22.98 28.60 -4.32
C PRO A 138 24.17 27.89 -4.99
N MET A 139 24.07 26.57 -5.14
CA MET A 139 25.07 25.73 -5.83
C MET A 139 24.64 25.43 -7.26
N LYS A 140 23.35 25.15 -7.46
CA LYS A 140 22.78 24.85 -8.78
C LYS A 140 21.32 25.28 -8.80
N LYS A 141 20.93 26.05 -9.81
CA LYS A 141 19.52 26.28 -10.13
C LYS A 141 18.93 24.98 -10.66
N LEU A 142 17.93 24.46 -9.97
CA LEU A 142 17.23 23.27 -10.41
C LEU A 142 16.14 23.69 -11.39
N LEU A 143 15.87 22.83 -12.37
CA LEU A 143 14.71 22.99 -13.23
C LEU A 143 13.49 23.08 -12.29
N ARG A 144 12.60 24.03 -12.56
CA ARG A 144 11.30 24.04 -11.90
C ARG A 144 10.73 22.64 -12.07
N GLY A 145 10.37 22.00 -10.95
CA GLY A 145 9.37 20.94 -11.09
C GLY A 145 8.18 21.69 -11.66
N SER A 146 7.78 21.37 -12.88
CA SER A 146 6.57 21.93 -13.43
C SER A 146 5.46 21.55 -12.44
N GLU A 147 4.85 22.54 -11.79
CA GLU A 147 3.63 22.28 -11.04
C GLU A 147 2.59 21.91 -12.10
N LEU A 148 2.33 20.61 -12.20
CA LEU A 148 1.24 20.10 -13.00
C LEU A 148 -0.07 20.54 -12.33
N VAL A 149 -0.94 21.16 -13.11
CA VAL A 149 -2.27 21.61 -12.73
C VAL A 149 -3.25 20.88 -13.58
N LEU A 150 -4.28 20.37 -12.91
CA LEU A 150 -5.42 19.78 -13.57
C LEU A 150 -6.54 20.83 -13.68
N GLY A 151 -7.10 20.98 -14.87
CA GLY A 151 -8.15 21.97 -15.10
C GLY A 151 -8.95 21.71 -16.37
N VAL A 152 -10.05 22.44 -16.51
CA VAL A 152 -10.91 22.42 -17.70
C VAL A 152 -10.57 23.62 -18.58
N VAL A 153 -10.34 23.36 -19.86
CA VAL A 153 -10.13 24.40 -20.86
C VAL A 153 -11.43 25.15 -21.08
N HIS A 154 -11.41 26.48 -21.04
CA HIS A 154 -12.57 27.29 -21.36
C HIS A 154 -12.18 28.61 -22.04
N GLU A 155 -13.14 29.22 -22.73
CA GLU A 155 -12.96 30.56 -23.29
C GLU A 155 -13.16 31.62 -22.20
N GLY A 156 -12.24 32.57 -22.16
CA GLY A 156 -12.30 33.72 -21.27
C GLY A 156 -11.81 34.98 -21.96
N GLU A 157 -11.65 36.06 -21.20
CA GLU A 157 -11.19 37.33 -21.74
C GLU A 157 -9.75 37.20 -22.29
N GLY A 158 -9.56 37.50 -23.57
CA GLY A 158 -8.24 37.48 -24.21
C GLY A 158 -7.70 36.09 -24.61
N GLY A 159 -8.51 35.03 -24.59
CA GLY A 159 -8.13 33.73 -25.16
C GLY A 159 -8.64 32.52 -24.36
N LEU A 160 -7.87 31.43 -24.41
CA LEU A 160 -8.17 30.21 -23.67
C LEU A 160 -7.61 30.27 -22.25
N TRP A 161 -8.39 29.77 -21.30
CA TRP A 161 -8.07 29.76 -19.88
C TRP A 161 -8.26 28.37 -19.30
N LEU A 162 -7.40 28.02 -18.35
CA LEU A 162 -7.46 26.80 -17.59
C LEU A 162 -8.16 27.09 -16.26
N ARG A 163 -9.37 26.52 -16.10
CA ARG A 163 -10.10 26.57 -14.85
C ARG A 163 -9.69 25.39 -13.97
N PRO A 164 -9.14 25.62 -12.76
CA PRO A 164 -8.72 24.54 -11.88
C PRO A 164 -9.92 23.69 -11.43
N VAL A 165 -9.73 22.37 -11.35
CA VAL A 165 -10.75 21.46 -10.77
C VAL A 165 -10.68 21.39 -9.24
N ASP A 166 -9.54 21.75 -8.64
CA ASP A 166 -9.42 21.81 -7.18
C ASP A 166 -10.03 23.10 -6.64
N LYS A 167 -11.09 22.99 -5.83
CA LYS A 167 -11.77 24.12 -5.19
C LYS A 167 -10.86 24.99 -4.30
N LYS A 168 -9.70 24.46 -3.87
CA LYS A 168 -8.69 25.24 -3.13
C LYS A 168 -7.91 26.21 -4.02
N GLU A 169 -7.73 25.87 -5.30
CA GLU A 169 -7.11 26.74 -6.30
C GLU A 169 -8.22 27.53 -6.99
N ARG A 170 -8.28 28.83 -6.74
CA ARG A 170 -9.32 29.70 -7.32
C ARG A 170 -8.83 30.49 -8.52
N ARG A 171 -7.51 30.51 -8.75
CA ARG A 171 -6.92 31.32 -9.80
C ARG A 171 -6.96 30.55 -11.11
N GLU A 172 -7.68 31.08 -12.07
CA GLU A 172 -7.62 30.62 -13.46
C GLU A 172 -6.29 31.06 -14.10
N LEU A 173 -5.76 30.23 -14.98
CA LEU A 173 -4.50 30.49 -15.68
C LEU A 173 -4.75 30.67 -17.17
N PRO A 174 -4.28 31.74 -17.81
CA PRO A 174 -4.34 31.84 -19.26
C PRO A 174 -3.48 30.72 -19.88
N ILE A 175 -4.00 30.06 -20.90
CA ILE A 175 -3.33 28.95 -21.58
C ILE A 175 -2.39 29.52 -22.64
N SER A 176 -1.08 29.30 -22.47
CA SER A 176 -0.06 29.73 -23.43
C SER A 176 0.10 28.76 -24.60
N ASP A 177 -0.21 27.49 -24.38
CA ASP A 177 -0.19 26.44 -25.40
C ASP A 177 -1.24 25.38 -25.03
N VAL A 178 -2.27 25.27 -25.87
CA VAL A 178 -3.41 24.36 -25.67
C VAL A 178 -3.14 22.96 -26.24
N GLY A 179 -2.08 22.80 -27.03
CA GLY A 179 -1.78 21.55 -27.73
C GLY A 179 -2.95 21.09 -28.60
N LYS A 180 -3.52 19.93 -28.26
CA LYS A 180 -4.64 19.30 -28.98
C LYS A 180 -5.98 19.42 -28.23
N ALA A 181 -6.03 20.14 -27.11
CA ALA A 181 -7.24 20.21 -26.30
C ALA A 181 -8.29 21.14 -26.93
N ALA A 182 -9.57 20.78 -26.77
CA ALA A 182 -10.70 21.62 -27.10
C ALA A 182 -11.27 22.31 -25.85
N VAL A 183 -12.09 23.33 -26.07
CA VAL A 183 -12.88 23.95 -25.00
C VAL A 183 -13.82 22.90 -24.38
N GLY A 184 -13.82 22.82 -23.06
CA GLY A 184 -14.54 21.80 -22.29
C GLY A 184 -13.69 20.60 -21.89
N ASP A 185 -12.52 20.38 -22.51
CA ASP A 185 -11.67 19.25 -22.16
C ASP A 185 -11.03 19.44 -20.78
N LEU A 186 -11.03 18.36 -20.01
CA LEU A 186 -10.15 18.17 -18.86
C LEU A 186 -8.74 17.93 -19.36
N VAL A 187 -7.79 18.71 -18.86
CA VAL A 187 -6.38 18.65 -19.26
C VAL A 187 -5.46 18.70 -18.07
N LEU A 188 -4.32 18.02 -18.20
CA LEU A 188 -3.15 18.22 -17.37
C LEU A 188 -2.25 19.27 -18.03
N ALA A 189 -1.82 20.27 -17.28
CA ALA A 189 -1.01 21.36 -17.80
C ALA A 189 0.12 21.74 -16.84
N GLU A 190 1.26 22.14 -17.37
CA GLU A 190 2.36 22.69 -16.59
C GLU A 190 2.21 24.19 -16.40
N LYS A 191 2.34 24.67 -15.15
CA LYS A 191 2.49 26.12 -14.90
C LYS A 191 3.80 26.61 -15.53
N THR A 192 3.68 27.62 -16.37
CA THR A 192 4.77 28.32 -17.08
C THR A 192 4.74 29.82 -16.78
N GLY A 193 5.80 30.56 -17.08
CA GLY A 193 5.87 32.01 -16.79
C GLY A 193 6.28 32.35 -15.35
N ARG A 194 6.32 33.65 -14.99
CA ARG A 194 6.73 34.14 -13.66
C ARG A 194 5.67 35.10 -13.12
N PRO A 195 5.44 35.16 -11.79
CA PRO A 195 4.56 36.17 -11.22
C PRO A 195 4.88 37.59 -11.74
N PRO A 196 3.88 38.41 -12.09
CA PRO A 196 2.44 38.12 -12.02
C PRO A 196 1.88 37.31 -13.20
N ARG A 197 2.63 37.15 -14.31
CA ARG A 197 2.22 36.48 -15.56
C ARG A 197 2.57 34.99 -15.57
N ILE A 198 1.78 34.20 -14.83
CA ILE A 198 1.81 32.74 -14.88
C ILE A 198 0.79 32.27 -15.92
N THR A 199 1.19 31.36 -16.80
CA THR A 199 0.37 30.75 -17.85
C THR A 199 0.36 29.23 -17.70
N ALA A 200 -0.54 28.53 -18.37
CA ALA A 200 -0.58 27.06 -18.40
C ALA A 200 -0.22 26.54 -19.80
N ARG A 201 0.64 25.52 -19.88
CA ARG A 201 0.89 24.76 -21.11
C ARG A 201 0.32 23.36 -20.95
N VAL A 202 -0.62 22.99 -21.79
CA VAL A 202 -1.24 21.66 -21.79
C VAL A 202 -0.19 20.60 -22.15
N THR A 203 -0.08 19.56 -21.34
CA THR A 203 0.77 18.38 -21.62
C THR A 203 -0.06 17.18 -22.04
N ASP A 204 -1.23 16.99 -21.43
CA ASP A 204 -2.08 15.83 -21.67
C ASP A 204 -3.56 16.22 -21.71
N VAL A 205 -4.29 15.67 -22.68
CA VAL A 205 -5.74 15.81 -22.80
C VAL A 205 -6.39 14.56 -22.22
N LEU A 206 -7.18 14.73 -21.16
CA LEU A 206 -7.86 13.64 -20.46
C LEU A 206 -9.30 13.43 -20.98
N GLY A 207 -9.82 14.37 -21.78
CA GLY A 207 -11.13 14.30 -22.42
C GLY A 207 -12.23 14.95 -21.59
N ASP A 208 -13.44 14.40 -21.62
CA ASP A 208 -14.59 14.98 -20.92
C ASP A 208 -14.41 14.95 -19.38
N PRO A 209 -14.47 16.09 -18.67
CA PRO A 209 -14.36 16.15 -17.20
C PRO A 209 -15.44 15.35 -16.46
N PHE A 210 -16.57 15.07 -17.11
CA PHE A 210 -17.68 14.29 -16.55
C PHE A 210 -17.66 12.82 -16.96
N ALA A 211 -16.70 12.40 -17.80
CA ALA A 211 -16.53 10.99 -18.11
C ALA A 211 -16.15 10.23 -16.82
N PRO A 212 -16.62 8.99 -16.63
CA PRO A 212 -16.35 8.24 -15.40
C PRO A 212 -14.87 8.08 -15.06
N ARG A 213 -14.03 7.94 -16.10
CA ARG A 213 -12.57 7.84 -15.99
C ARG A 213 -11.90 9.10 -15.46
N SER A 214 -12.54 10.25 -15.66
CA SER A 214 -11.98 11.54 -15.28
C SER A 214 -11.89 11.69 -13.77
N PHE A 215 -12.84 11.12 -13.01
CA PHE A 215 -12.78 11.15 -11.54
C PHE A 215 -11.53 10.47 -10.98
N SER A 216 -11.19 9.30 -11.50
CA SER A 216 -10.00 8.56 -11.09
C SER A 216 -8.72 9.28 -11.49
N MET A 217 -8.66 9.83 -12.70
CA MET A 217 -7.52 10.65 -13.13
C MET A 217 -7.35 11.91 -12.27
N ILE A 218 -8.46 12.59 -11.94
CA ILE A 218 -8.44 13.74 -11.03
C ILE A 218 -7.85 13.35 -9.68
N ALA A 219 -8.30 12.23 -9.09
CA ALA A 219 -7.80 11.74 -7.82
C ALA A 219 -6.31 11.36 -7.88
N ILE A 220 -5.89 10.64 -8.93
CA ILE A 220 -4.49 10.24 -9.16
C ILE A 220 -3.57 11.46 -9.16
N HIS A 221 -3.90 12.50 -9.92
CA HIS A 221 -3.07 13.70 -10.01
C HIS A 221 -3.14 14.54 -8.73
N LYS A 222 -4.33 14.72 -8.15
CA LYS A 222 -4.51 15.52 -6.93
C LYS A 222 -3.76 14.96 -5.74
N LEU A 223 -3.76 13.64 -5.59
CA LEU A 223 -3.09 12.94 -4.48
C LEU A 223 -1.64 12.57 -4.81
N GLY A 224 -1.14 12.89 -6.00
CA GLY A 224 0.22 12.59 -6.43
C GLY A 224 0.51 11.08 -6.51
N ILE A 225 -0.51 10.27 -6.83
CA ILE A 225 -0.40 8.81 -6.89
C ILE A 225 0.52 8.43 -8.08
N PRO A 226 1.66 7.75 -7.85
CA PRO A 226 2.52 7.30 -8.93
C PRO A 226 1.80 6.23 -9.76
N HIS A 227 1.47 6.56 -11.01
CA HIS A 227 0.66 5.68 -11.86
C HIS A 227 1.35 5.25 -13.16
N VAL A 228 2.51 5.82 -13.49
CA VAL A 228 3.29 5.48 -14.70
C VAL A 228 4.58 4.77 -14.32
N PHE A 229 4.86 3.63 -14.94
CA PHE A 229 6.14 2.94 -14.83
C PHE A 229 7.13 3.47 -15.88
N SER A 230 8.41 3.56 -15.53
CA SER A 230 9.44 3.87 -16.52
C SER A 230 9.65 2.70 -17.48
N ALA A 231 10.06 2.99 -18.72
CA ALA A 231 10.37 1.95 -19.72
C ALA A 231 11.46 0.98 -19.22
N GLU A 232 12.43 1.49 -18.44
CA GLU A 232 13.50 0.67 -17.84
C GLU A 232 12.94 -0.28 -16.77
N THR A 233 12.00 0.20 -15.94
CA THR A 233 11.31 -0.61 -14.93
C THR A 233 10.51 -1.73 -15.57
N ILE A 234 9.76 -1.43 -16.64
CA ILE A 234 8.99 -2.45 -17.39
C ILE A 234 9.93 -3.48 -18.01
N ALA A 235 11.02 -3.04 -18.65
CA ALA A 235 12.00 -3.95 -19.25
C ALA A 235 12.67 -4.86 -18.20
N GLU A 236 12.92 -4.36 -16.98
CA GLU A 236 13.41 -5.18 -15.87
C GLU A 236 12.37 -6.21 -15.40
N ALA A 237 11.11 -5.81 -15.26
CA ALA A 237 10.01 -6.70 -14.90
C ALA A 237 9.84 -7.86 -15.90
N VAL A 238 9.85 -7.57 -17.21
CA VAL A 238 9.79 -8.58 -18.27
C VAL A 238 10.96 -9.57 -18.19
N ARG A 239 12.16 -9.11 -17.83
CA ARG A 239 13.31 -10.01 -17.63
C ARG A 239 13.14 -10.85 -16.37
N ALA A 240 12.67 -10.25 -15.28
CA ALA A 240 12.44 -10.95 -14.02
C ALA A 240 11.39 -12.05 -14.19
N ALA A 241 10.29 -11.79 -14.91
CA ALA A 241 9.22 -12.74 -15.17
C ALA A 241 9.68 -14.02 -15.88
N LYS A 242 10.79 -13.95 -16.65
CA LYS A 242 11.37 -15.10 -17.36
C LYS A 242 12.34 -15.92 -16.50
N THR A 243 12.48 -15.60 -15.21
CA THR A 243 13.36 -16.34 -14.31
C THR A 243 12.84 -17.77 -14.10
N PRO A 244 13.59 -18.82 -14.46
CA PRO A 244 13.16 -20.20 -14.27
C PRO A 244 12.95 -20.54 -12.79
N LEU A 245 11.91 -21.30 -12.48
CA LEU A 245 11.61 -21.76 -11.12
C LEU A 245 12.74 -22.61 -10.52
N ASP A 246 13.36 -23.44 -11.35
CA ASP A 246 14.52 -24.27 -11.06
C ASP A 246 15.66 -23.90 -12.03
N PRO A 247 16.65 -23.08 -11.63
CA PRO A 247 17.80 -22.84 -12.47
C PRO A 247 18.61 -24.15 -12.63
N PRO A 248 19.13 -24.46 -13.84
CA PRO A 248 20.03 -25.60 -14.02
C PRO A 248 21.18 -25.49 -13.01
N ARG A 249 21.50 -26.59 -12.33
CA ARG A 249 22.74 -26.67 -11.53
C ARG A 249 23.89 -26.28 -12.46
N ALA A 250 24.56 -25.16 -12.17
CA ALA A 250 25.83 -24.87 -12.80
C ALA A 250 26.74 -26.07 -12.48
N GLN A 251 27.11 -26.85 -13.49
CA GLN A 251 28.19 -27.81 -13.37
C GLN A 251 29.43 -26.99 -13.07
N LEU A 252 29.84 -26.93 -11.80
CA LEU A 252 31.15 -26.45 -11.43
C LEU A 252 32.14 -27.41 -12.09
N GLY A 253 32.75 -26.97 -13.19
CA GLY A 253 33.82 -27.71 -13.85
C GLY A 253 34.95 -27.97 -12.85
N GLU A 254 35.47 -29.19 -12.84
CA GLU A 254 36.52 -29.68 -11.92
C GLU A 254 37.89 -28.95 -12.00
N GLY A 255 37.98 -27.83 -12.73
CA GLY A 255 39.26 -27.20 -13.08
C GLY A 255 39.75 -26.05 -12.19
N ASP A 256 38.91 -25.48 -11.30
CA ASP A 256 39.28 -24.29 -10.53
C ASP A 256 39.09 -24.53 -9.03
N ARG A 257 39.97 -25.36 -8.44
CA ARG A 257 40.18 -25.37 -6.99
C ARG A 257 41.36 -24.45 -6.68
N PRO A 258 41.19 -23.34 -5.94
CA PRO A 258 42.33 -22.57 -5.46
C PRO A 258 43.18 -23.43 -4.53
N ALA A 259 44.50 -23.35 -4.69
CA ALA A 259 45.47 -24.08 -3.88
C ALA A 259 45.28 -23.79 -2.38
N LYS A 260 45.41 -24.83 -1.55
CA LYS A 260 45.39 -24.73 -0.09
C LYS A 260 46.49 -23.77 0.39
N PRO A 261 46.20 -22.82 1.30
CA PRO A 261 47.25 -22.16 2.06
C PRO A 261 47.73 -23.10 3.17
N ASP A 262 49.05 -23.31 3.21
CA ASP A 262 49.74 -24.02 4.28
C ASP A 262 49.76 -23.18 5.57
N GLY A 263 49.52 -23.84 6.71
CA GLY A 263 50.11 -23.44 7.99
C GLY A 263 49.31 -22.52 8.92
N GLY A 264 48.66 -23.13 9.91
CA GLY A 264 48.90 -22.84 11.34
C GLY A 264 48.40 -21.53 11.96
N GLY A 265 47.19 -21.55 12.53
CA GLY A 265 46.75 -20.59 13.55
C GLY A 265 45.25 -20.66 13.82
N ALA A 266 44.84 -21.11 15.00
CA ALA A 266 43.42 -21.16 15.39
C ALA A 266 42.88 -19.73 15.68
N PRO A 267 41.75 -19.30 15.09
CA PRO A 267 41.11 -18.03 15.41
C PRO A 267 40.18 -18.14 16.64
N PRO A 268 39.94 -17.03 17.36
CA PRO A 268 39.08 -17.00 18.55
C PRO A 268 37.58 -17.13 18.19
N PRO A 269 36.70 -17.47 19.15
CA PRO A 269 35.27 -17.57 18.89
C PRO A 269 34.65 -16.17 18.76
N ASP A 270 33.56 -16.10 17.99
CA ASP A 270 32.62 -14.97 17.81
C ASP A 270 32.94 -13.88 16.78
N LEU A 271 32.31 -14.03 15.60
CA LEU A 271 31.26 -13.14 15.07
C LEU A 271 30.94 -13.62 13.64
N ARG A 272 29.73 -14.16 13.46
CA ARG A 272 29.22 -14.63 12.16
C ARG A 272 29.06 -13.41 11.24
N SER A 273 30.00 -13.23 10.32
CA SER A 273 29.88 -12.28 9.22
C SER A 273 28.76 -12.73 8.28
N ALA A 274 27.80 -11.85 8.07
CA ALA A 274 26.82 -11.98 7.00
C ALA A 274 27.56 -12.01 5.66
N THR A 275 27.42 -13.13 4.96
CA THR A 275 27.94 -13.35 3.61
C THR A 275 27.39 -12.30 2.64
N SER A 276 28.24 -11.93 1.67
CA SER A 276 27.92 -11.03 0.58
C SER A 276 26.70 -11.53 -0.23
N PRO A 277 25.83 -10.64 -0.77
CA PRO A 277 24.63 -11.08 -1.49
C PRO A 277 24.90 -11.88 -2.78
N SER A 278 26.14 -11.95 -3.25
CA SER A 278 26.53 -12.71 -4.45
C SER A 278 26.81 -14.19 -4.19
N GLU A 279 26.84 -14.65 -2.94
CA GLU A 279 27.18 -16.05 -2.58
C GLU A 279 25.96 -16.91 -2.22
N ALA A 280 24.74 -16.36 -2.27
CA ALA A 280 23.50 -17.12 -2.05
C ALA A 280 23.00 -17.87 -3.30
N ARG A 281 23.89 -18.34 -4.18
CA ARG A 281 23.56 -19.37 -5.18
C ARG A 281 23.73 -20.76 -4.54
N GLY A 282 23.02 -21.00 -3.43
CA GLY A 282 22.87 -22.31 -2.82
C GLY A 282 21.48 -22.85 -3.15
N GLY A 283 21.40 -23.94 -3.91
CA GLY A 283 20.15 -24.53 -4.38
C GLY A 283 19.22 -24.92 -3.23
N SER A 284 18.21 -24.10 -2.98
CA SER A 284 17.02 -24.47 -2.23
C SER A 284 16.11 -25.20 -3.20
N THR A 285 16.04 -26.52 -3.16
CA THR A 285 15.00 -27.28 -3.86
C THR A 285 13.65 -26.80 -3.34
N ARG A 286 12.83 -26.18 -4.21
CA ARG A 286 11.47 -25.81 -3.88
C ARG A 286 10.69 -27.08 -3.51
N GLU A 287 9.83 -26.99 -2.50
CA GLU A 287 8.90 -28.06 -2.16
C GLU A 287 7.90 -28.24 -3.31
N ASP A 288 7.70 -29.48 -3.79
CA ASP A 288 6.73 -29.75 -4.84
C ASP A 288 5.36 -30.04 -4.25
N LEU A 289 4.44 -29.09 -4.41
CA LEU A 289 3.07 -29.16 -3.89
C LEU A 289 2.03 -29.20 -5.01
N ARG A 290 2.44 -29.44 -6.26
CA ARG A 290 1.55 -29.49 -7.44
C ARG A 290 0.53 -30.63 -7.38
N HIS A 291 0.72 -31.59 -6.48
CA HIS A 291 -0.17 -32.73 -6.27
C HIS A 291 -1.34 -32.42 -5.34
N LEU A 292 -1.29 -31.30 -4.59
CA LEU A 292 -2.36 -30.89 -3.69
C LEU A 292 -3.43 -30.09 -4.45
N PRO A 293 -4.72 -30.29 -4.15
CA PRO A 293 -5.81 -29.52 -4.76
C PRO A 293 -5.93 -28.14 -4.12
N ILE A 294 -4.91 -27.30 -4.28
CA ILE A 294 -4.85 -25.92 -3.79
C ILE A 294 -5.79 -25.04 -4.63
N VAL A 295 -6.60 -24.20 -4.00
CA VAL A 295 -7.55 -23.30 -4.69
C VAL A 295 -7.27 -21.84 -4.33
N ALA A 296 -7.52 -20.93 -5.26
CA ALA A 296 -7.56 -19.49 -5.00
C ALA A 296 -9.03 -19.03 -5.06
N ILE A 297 -9.46 -18.24 -4.07
CA ILE A 297 -10.85 -17.77 -3.97
C ILE A 297 -10.84 -16.25 -3.84
N ASP A 298 -11.32 -15.56 -4.87
CA ASP A 298 -11.15 -14.13 -5.07
C ASP A 298 -12.43 -13.50 -5.65
N PRO A 299 -12.51 -12.15 -5.77
CA PRO A 299 -13.57 -11.52 -6.56
C PRO A 299 -13.54 -12.01 -8.02
N ALA A 300 -14.72 -12.12 -8.66
CA ALA A 300 -14.83 -12.59 -10.04
C ALA A 300 -14.05 -11.73 -11.07
N ASP A 301 -13.78 -10.46 -10.75
CA ASP A 301 -13.04 -9.51 -11.56
C ASP A 301 -11.53 -9.43 -11.22
N ALA A 302 -11.03 -10.26 -10.29
CA ALA A 302 -9.63 -10.33 -9.93
C ALA A 302 -8.76 -10.87 -11.08
N ARG A 303 -7.54 -10.33 -11.21
CA ARG A 303 -6.54 -10.78 -12.20
C ARG A 303 -5.22 -11.20 -11.56
N ASP A 304 -4.94 -10.62 -10.41
CA ASP A 304 -3.80 -10.85 -9.53
C ASP A 304 -4.23 -11.70 -8.33
N HIS A 305 -4.12 -13.02 -8.47
CA HIS A 305 -4.40 -13.96 -7.39
C HIS A 305 -3.14 -14.08 -6.52
N ASP A 306 -3.11 -13.39 -5.39
CA ASP A 306 -1.93 -13.32 -4.51
C ASP A 306 -1.83 -14.50 -3.55
N ASP A 307 -2.96 -15.11 -3.20
CA ASP A 307 -3.04 -16.20 -2.24
C ASP A 307 -3.87 -17.39 -2.73
N ALA A 308 -3.53 -18.56 -2.20
CA ALA A 308 -4.23 -19.80 -2.44
C ALA A 308 -4.17 -20.68 -1.19
N VAL A 309 -5.20 -21.47 -0.97
CA VAL A 309 -5.41 -22.20 0.28
C VAL A 309 -5.73 -23.68 0.04
N TRP A 310 -5.39 -24.49 1.04
CA TRP A 310 -5.73 -25.90 1.10
C TRP A 310 -5.78 -26.35 2.56
N ALA A 311 -6.61 -27.34 2.87
CA ALA A 311 -6.59 -27.99 4.18
C ALA A 311 -7.05 -29.43 4.10
N GLU A 312 -6.71 -30.21 5.12
CA GLU A 312 -7.19 -31.56 5.34
C GLU A 312 -7.22 -31.90 6.83
N ALA A 313 -8.03 -32.88 7.20
CA ALA A 313 -8.07 -33.37 8.57
C ALA A 313 -6.75 -34.08 8.92
N ASP A 314 -6.25 -33.82 10.12
CA ASP A 314 -5.10 -34.51 10.68
C ASP A 314 -5.59 -35.70 11.52
N ALA A 315 -5.46 -36.91 10.98
CA ALA A 315 -5.91 -38.13 11.65
C ALA A 315 -5.14 -38.43 12.95
N GLU A 316 -3.91 -37.95 13.11
CA GLU A 316 -3.10 -38.20 14.30
C GLU A 316 -3.53 -37.32 15.47
N THR A 317 -3.80 -36.04 15.19
CA THR A 317 -4.13 -35.05 16.23
C THR A 317 -5.64 -34.82 16.39
N GLY A 318 -6.45 -35.27 15.43
CA GLY A 318 -7.87 -34.92 15.32
C GLY A 318 -8.11 -33.44 14.96
N GLY A 319 -7.03 -32.72 14.59
CA GLY A 319 -7.06 -31.34 14.13
C GLY A 319 -7.04 -31.24 12.60
N TRP A 320 -6.32 -30.24 12.09
CA TRP A 320 -6.20 -29.97 10.66
C TRP A 320 -4.76 -29.64 10.28
N ARG A 321 -4.37 -30.05 9.09
CA ARG A 321 -3.22 -29.51 8.36
C ARG A 321 -3.76 -28.52 7.33
N ALA A 322 -3.18 -27.34 7.29
CA ALA A 322 -3.57 -26.30 6.35
C ALA A 322 -2.36 -25.68 5.66
N ILE A 323 -2.57 -25.17 4.46
CA ILE A 323 -1.60 -24.44 3.67
C ILE A 323 -2.21 -23.10 3.29
N VAL A 324 -1.41 -22.06 3.48
CA VAL A 324 -1.60 -20.76 2.84
C VAL A 324 -0.39 -20.52 1.93
N ALA A 325 -0.62 -20.53 0.63
CA ALA A 325 0.38 -20.31 -0.40
C ALA A 325 0.27 -18.87 -0.91
N ILE A 326 1.33 -18.08 -0.74
CA ILE A 326 1.38 -16.69 -1.21
C ILE A 326 2.29 -16.62 -2.43
N ALA A 327 1.90 -15.84 -3.44
CA ALA A 327 2.73 -15.51 -4.58
C ALA A 327 4.16 -15.13 -4.16
N ASP A 328 5.17 -15.78 -4.72
CA ASP A 328 6.58 -15.55 -4.34
C ASP A 328 7.15 -14.29 -5.01
N VAL A 329 6.52 -13.13 -4.78
CA VAL A 329 6.90 -11.84 -5.38
C VAL A 329 8.39 -11.52 -5.13
N SER A 330 8.91 -11.82 -3.94
CA SER A 330 10.30 -11.61 -3.55
C SER A 330 11.33 -12.42 -4.38
N PHE A 331 10.88 -13.44 -5.11
CA PHE A 331 11.70 -14.19 -6.05
C PHE A 331 12.00 -13.37 -7.30
N TYR A 332 11.01 -12.64 -7.80
CA TYR A 332 11.08 -11.83 -9.02
C TYR A 332 11.56 -10.40 -8.72
N VAL A 333 11.10 -9.81 -7.62
CA VAL A 333 11.44 -8.44 -7.21
C VAL A 333 12.55 -8.49 -6.15
N ARG A 334 13.78 -8.18 -6.57
CA ARG A 334 14.96 -8.23 -5.68
C ARG A 334 15.27 -6.86 -5.05
N PRO A 335 15.73 -6.83 -3.78
CA PRO A 335 16.09 -5.57 -3.12
C PRO A 335 17.08 -4.75 -3.93
N GLY A 336 16.81 -3.46 -4.11
CA GLY A 336 17.64 -2.50 -4.85
C GLY A 336 17.41 -2.46 -6.37
N SER A 337 16.60 -3.37 -6.92
CA SER A 337 16.17 -3.36 -8.33
C SER A 337 15.34 -2.11 -8.67
N LEU A 338 15.15 -1.82 -9.96
CA LEU A 338 14.28 -0.71 -10.39
C LEU A 338 12.83 -0.97 -9.99
N VAL A 339 12.36 -2.22 -10.13
CA VAL A 339 11.01 -2.62 -9.72
C VAL A 339 10.84 -2.49 -8.19
N ASP A 340 11.82 -2.89 -7.38
CA ASP A 340 11.76 -2.73 -5.91
C ASP A 340 11.66 -1.26 -5.49
N LYS A 341 12.46 -0.38 -6.10
CA LYS A 341 12.42 1.06 -5.81
C LYS A 341 11.07 1.69 -6.17
N GLU A 342 10.51 1.30 -7.31
CA GLU A 342 9.21 1.80 -7.75
C GLU A 342 8.06 1.23 -6.90
N ALA A 343 8.10 -0.06 -6.55
CA ALA A 343 7.15 -0.69 -5.64
C ALA A 343 7.16 0.02 -4.27
N ARG A 344 8.35 0.29 -3.71
CA ARG A 344 8.51 1.05 -2.46
C ARG A 344 7.96 2.48 -2.56
N LYS A 345 8.15 3.14 -3.70
CA LYS A 345 7.62 4.49 -3.95
C LYS A 345 6.09 4.52 -4.03
N ARG A 346 5.49 3.46 -4.58
CA ARG A 346 4.03 3.29 -4.69
C ARG A 346 3.40 2.85 -3.36
N GLY A 347 4.08 1.99 -2.61
CA GLY A 347 3.64 1.47 -1.31
C GLY A 347 2.57 0.39 -1.41
N ASN A 348 1.50 0.64 -2.15
CA ASN A 348 0.41 -0.31 -2.41
C ASN A 348 -0.20 -0.12 -3.81
N SER A 349 -0.99 -1.10 -4.25
CA SER A 349 -1.90 -0.91 -5.38
C SER A 349 -3.07 -0.02 -4.96
N VAL A 350 -3.52 0.87 -5.85
CA VAL A 350 -4.67 1.75 -5.60
C VAL A 350 -5.83 1.33 -6.49
N TYR A 351 -6.94 0.91 -5.86
CA TYR A 351 -8.13 0.42 -6.52
C TYR A 351 -9.16 1.55 -6.67
N PHE A 352 -9.43 1.95 -7.90
CA PHE A 352 -10.53 2.83 -8.26
C PHE A 352 -11.69 2.01 -8.83
N PRO A 353 -12.93 2.53 -8.81
CA PRO A 353 -14.08 1.80 -9.37
C PRO A 353 -13.91 1.37 -10.84
N ASP A 354 -13.20 2.17 -11.66
CA ASP A 354 -13.01 1.93 -13.09
C ASP A 354 -11.63 1.35 -13.47
N ARG A 355 -10.68 1.27 -12.53
CA ARG A 355 -9.29 0.86 -12.82
C ARG A 355 -8.50 0.52 -11.56
N VAL A 356 -7.38 -0.18 -11.77
CA VAL A 356 -6.35 -0.37 -10.75
C VAL A 356 -5.09 0.37 -11.16
N VAL A 357 -4.46 1.06 -10.20
CA VAL A 357 -3.07 1.54 -10.33
C VAL A 357 -2.19 0.55 -9.58
N PRO A 358 -1.51 -0.38 -10.28
CA PRO A 358 -0.85 -1.49 -9.61
C PRO A 358 0.48 -1.04 -8.97
N MET A 359 0.85 -1.71 -7.89
CA MET A 359 2.17 -1.52 -7.24
C MET A 359 3.32 -2.02 -8.12
N LEU A 360 3.08 -3.12 -8.84
CA LEU A 360 4.05 -3.79 -9.72
C LEU A 360 3.60 -3.70 -11.18
N PRO A 361 4.52 -3.78 -12.16
CA PRO A 361 4.16 -3.96 -13.56
C PRO A 361 3.30 -5.22 -13.77
N GLU A 362 2.38 -5.16 -14.74
CA GLU A 362 1.39 -6.22 -14.99
C GLU A 362 2.03 -7.57 -15.35
N GLU A 363 3.22 -7.56 -15.98
CA GLU A 363 3.97 -8.77 -16.30
C GLU A 363 4.37 -9.56 -15.04
N LEU A 364 4.43 -8.89 -13.88
CA LEU A 364 4.63 -9.53 -12.59
C LEU A 364 3.30 -9.77 -11.89
N SER A 365 2.53 -8.73 -11.59
CA SER A 365 1.34 -8.85 -10.72
C SER A 365 0.23 -9.70 -11.34
N ALA A 366 -0.17 -9.40 -12.57
CA ALA A 366 -1.30 -10.06 -13.23
C ALA A 366 -0.89 -11.32 -14.01
N ASP A 367 0.40 -11.66 -14.05
CA ASP A 367 0.90 -12.83 -14.77
C ASP A 367 1.73 -13.80 -13.93
N ILE A 368 3.06 -13.60 -13.83
CA ILE A 368 3.93 -14.63 -13.27
C ILE A 368 3.79 -14.80 -11.75
N CYS A 369 3.39 -13.75 -11.03
CA CYS A 369 3.09 -13.82 -9.60
C CYS A 369 1.65 -14.27 -9.34
N SER A 370 0.71 -13.95 -10.24
CA SER A 370 -0.68 -14.38 -10.12
C SER A 370 -0.76 -15.91 -10.12
N LEU A 371 -1.38 -16.47 -9.08
CA LEU A 371 -1.54 -17.90 -8.86
C LEU A 371 -2.66 -18.48 -9.76
N LYS A 372 -2.40 -18.50 -11.07
CA LYS A 372 -3.36 -18.94 -12.10
C LYS A 372 -3.55 -20.46 -12.12
N GLU A 373 -4.79 -20.86 -12.37
CA GLU A 373 -5.24 -22.23 -12.52
C GLU A 373 -4.41 -23.00 -13.55
N GLY A 374 -4.07 -24.25 -13.21
CA GLY A 374 -3.40 -25.18 -14.11
C GLY A 374 -1.93 -24.85 -14.41
N GLN A 375 -1.40 -23.74 -13.89
CA GLN A 375 -0.05 -23.29 -14.18
C GLN A 375 0.91 -23.47 -12.98
N ASP A 376 2.14 -23.85 -13.26
CA ASP A 376 3.18 -23.93 -12.23
C ASP A 376 3.58 -22.52 -11.77
N ARG A 377 3.56 -22.31 -10.45
CA ARG A 377 3.83 -21.02 -9.83
C ARG A 377 4.75 -21.14 -8.63
N ALA A 378 5.63 -20.15 -8.49
CA ALA A 378 6.44 -19.97 -7.29
C ALA A 378 5.57 -19.45 -6.15
N ALA A 379 5.57 -20.15 -5.03
CA ALA A 379 4.88 -19.70 -3.82
C ALA A 379 5.82 -19.68 -2.60
N LEU A 380 5.59 -18.73 -1.70
CA LEU A 380 6.03 -18.81 -0.31
C LEU A 380 4.87 -19.39 0.49
N VAL A 381 5.06 -20.60 1.00
CA VAL A 381 4.00 -21.39 1.63
C VAL A 381 4.15 -21.39 3.15
N CYS A 382 3.07 -21.07 3.84
CA CYS A 382 2.88 -21.30 5.26
C CYS A 382 2.11 -22.61 5.47
N HIS A 383 2.80 -23.62 6.00
CA HIS A 383 2.18 -24.83 6.54
C HIS A 383 1.70 -24.55 7.96
N LEU A 384 0.45 -24.87 8.26
CA LEU A 384 -0.22 -24.64 9.54
C LEU A 384 -0.70 -25.97 10.13
N SER A 385 -0.50 -26.13 11.44
CA SER A 385 -1.16 -27.16 12.24
C SER A 385 -2.20 -26.50 13.12
N VAL A 386 -3.46 -26.92 12.98
CA VAL A 386 -4.61 -26.35 13.69
C VAL A 386 -5.22 -27.43 14.58
N SER A 387 -5.45 -27.14 15.86
CA SER A 387 -6.12 -28.08 16.75
C SER A 387 -7.60 -28.26 16.38
N LYS A 388 -8.25 -29.29 16.92
CA LYS A 388 -9.71 -29.48 16.82
C LYS A 388 -10.52 -28.25 17.27
N ASP A 389 -9.96 -27.48 18.21
CA ASP A 389 -10.57 -26.26 18.74
C ASP A 389 -10.17 -25.02 17.92
N GLY A 390 -9.45 -25.15 16.80
CA GLY A 390 -9.07 -24.02 15.95
C GLY A 390 -7.89 -23.19 16.44
N GLN A 391 -7.11 -23.69 17.41
CA GLN A 391 -5.88 -23.01 17.86
C GLN A 391 -4.71 -23.40 16.96
N LEU A 392 -3.86 -22.44 16.60
CA LEU A 392 -2.62 -22.73 15.88
C LEU A 392 -1.62 -23.41 16.83
N THR A 393 -1.25 -24.65 16.54
CA THR A 393 -0.32 -25.46 17.34
C THR A 393 1.07 -25.54 16.73
N GLY A 394 1.21 -25.28 15.43
CA GLY A 394 2.49 -25.30 14.75
C GLY A 394 2.44 -24.58 13.40
N TRP A 395 3.62 -24.16 12.92
CA TRP A 395 3.77 -23.58 11.58
C TRP A 395 5.17 -23.81 11.00
N ARG A 396 5.27 -23.86 9.67
CA ARG A 396 6.53 -23.92 8.93
C ARG A 396 6.41 -23.11 7.63
N PHE A 397 7.46 -22.39 7.28
CA PHE A 397 7.54 -21.65 6.02
C PHE A 397 8.50 -22.33 5.04
N ALA A 398 8.12 -22.43 3.77
CA ALA A 398 8.97 -22.97 2.71
C ALA A 398 8.68 -22.28 1.37
N ARG A 399 9.68 -22.22 0.49
CA ARG A 399 9.45 -21.90 -0.92
C ARG A 399 9.00 -23.18 -1.62
N ALA A 400 7.94 -23.08 -2.42
CA ALA A 400 7.34 -24.20 -3.12
C ALA A 400 7.12 -23.89 -4.60
N VAL A 401 6.86 -24.95 -5.36
CA VAL A 401 6.15 -24.89 -6.65
C VAL A 401 4.75 -25.46 -6.41
N ILE A 402 3.73 -24.69 -6.76
CA ILE A 402 2.33 -25.09 -6.69
C ILE A 402 1.71 -25.08 -8.07
N ARG A 403 0.57 -25.75 -8.20
CA ARG A 403 -0.33 -25.63 -9.35
C ARG A 403 -1.73 -25.48 -8.80
N VAL A 404 -2.31 -24.30 -8.96
CA VAL A 404 -3.68 -24.03 -8.49
C VAL A 404 -4.65 -24.90 -9.27
N ALA A 405 -5.50 -25.63 -8.55
CA ALA A 405 -6.50 -26.52 -9.11
C ALA A 405 -7.69 -25.75 -9.71
N ALA A 406 -8.04 -24.60 -9.13
CA ALA A 406 -9.05 -23.68 -9.66
C ALA A 406 -8.89 -22.27 -9.08
N ASN A 407 -9.12 -21.25 -9.90
CA ASN A 407 -9.45 -19.89 -9.44
C ASN A 407 -10.98 -19.78 -9.37
N ILE A 408 -11.54 -19.47 -8.21
CA ILE A 408 -12.98 -19.54 -7.96
C ILE A 408 -13.47 -18.18 -7.45
N ALA A 409 -14.59 -17.68 -7.99
CA ALA A 409 -15.24 -16.50 -7.43
C ALA A 409 -15.83 -16.80 -6.03
N TYR A 410 -15.82 -15.83 -5.11
CA TYR A 410 -16.42 -16.01 -3.77
C TYR A 410 -17.86 -16.57 -3.83
N GLU A 411 -18.67 -16.03 -4.74
CA GLU A 411 -20.07 -16.41 -4.92
C GLU A 411 -20.21 -17.87 -5.39
N ASP A 412 -19.34 -18.32 -6.29
CA ASP A 412 -19.36 -19.68 -6.82
C ASP A 412 -18.83 -20.71 -5.80
N ALA A 413 -17.81 -20.35 -5.03
CA ALA A 413 -17.31 -21.19 -3.93
C ALA A 413 -18.39 -21.38 -2.85
N GLN A 414 -19.08 -20.30 -2.49
CA GLN A 414 -20.19 -20.33 -1.55
C GLN A 414 -21.34 -21.21 -2.08
N ALA A 415 -21.81 -20.95 -3.30
CA ALA A 415 -22.90 -21.69 -3.92
C ALA A 415 -22.59 -23.19 -4.03
N ALA A 416 -21.35 -23.56 -4.34
CA ALA A 416 -20.92 -24.95 -4.42
C ALA A 416 -21.00 -25.67 -3.07
N ILE A 417 -20.57 -25.02 -1.98
CA ILE A 417 -20.66 -25.58 -0.62
C ILE A 417 -22.10 -25.67 -0.15
N ASP A 418 -22.91 -24.64 -0.39
CA ASP A 418 -24.32 -24.64 0.02
C ASP A 418 -25.11 -25.74 -0.71
N GLY A 419 -24.86 -25.92 -2.01
CA GLY A 419 -25.45 -27.01 -2.80
C GLY A 419 -25.05 -28.40 -2.29
N ALA A 420 -23.77 -28.59 -1.94
CA ALA A 420 -23.30 -29.86 -1.39
C ALA A 420 -23.92 -30.19 -0.02
N LEU A 421 -24.13 -29.17 0.83
CA LEU A 421 -24.80 -29.35 2.11
C LEU A 421 -26.27 -29.78 1.92
N ILE A 422 -26.98 -29.20 0.96
CA ILE A 422 -28.36 -29.58 0.62
C ILE A 422 -28.43 -31.04 0.15
N LEU A 423 -27.52 -31.48 -0.73
CA LEU A 423 -27.50 -32.86 -1.24
C LEU A 423 -27.14 -33.88 -0.16
N SER A 424 -26.34 -33.49 0.85
CA SER A 424 -26.00 -34.35 1.99
C SER A 424 -27.07 -34.42 3.08
N GLY A 425 -28.06 -33.53 3.05
CA GLY A 425 -29.04 -33.33 4.11
C GLY A 425 -30.48 -33.61 3.69
N THR A 426 -30.88 -34.88 3.67
CA THR A 426 -32.29 -35.18 3.97
C THR A 426 -32.48 -34.89 5.46
N GLU A 427 -33.04 -33.70 5.74
CA GLU A 427 -33.25 -33.07 7.05
C GLU A 427 -32.03 -32.47 7.76
N LEU A 428 -31.75 -31.19 7.49
CA LEU A 428 -31.40 -30.23 8.54
C LEU A 428 -32.01 -28.87 8.21
N ARG A 429 -32.95 -28.40 9.03
CA ARG A 429 -33.50 -27.04 8.95
C ARG A 429 -32.41 -26.04 9.35
N VAL A 430 -31.83 -25.36 8.38
CA VAL A 430 -31.12 -24.09 8.61
C VAL A 430 -32.19 -23.00 8.65
N GLY A 431 -32.19 -22.20 9.72
CA GLY A 431 -33.07 -21.03 9.83
C GLY A 431 -32.87 -20.13 8.62
N SER A 432 -33.97 -19.85 7.92
CA SER A 432 -34.00 -18.85 6.86
C SER A 432 -33.47 -17.51 7.40
N PRO A 433 -32.81 -16.69 6.56
CA PRO A 433 -32.66 -15.28 6.89
C PRO A 433 -34.06 -14.67 7.15
N PRO A 434 -34.20 -13.69 8.06
CA PRO A 434 -35.51 -13.08 8.28
C PRO A 434 -36.00 -12.52 6.95
N ALA A 435 -37.17 -13.02 6.53
CA ALA A 435 -37.86 -12.54 5.36
C ALA A 435 -38.03 -11.01 5.49
N THR A 436 -37.64 -10.28 4.45
CA THR A 436 -38.11 -8.92 4.24
C THR A 436 -39.63 -8.95 4.28
N GLN A 437 -40.20 -8.43 5.36
CA GLN A 437 -41.64 -8.24 5.48
C GLN A 437 -42.07 -7.21 4.45
N ASP A 438 -42.59 -7.70 3.32
CA ASP A 438 -43.57 -6.94 2.55
C ASP A 438 -44.73 -6.58 3.48
N ARG A 439 -44.82 -5.31 3.84
CA ARG A 439 -46.01 -4.75 4.47
C ARG A 439 -47.08 -4.60 3.40
N ALA A 440 -48.01 -5.54 3.40
CA ALA A 440 -49.30 -5.38 2.73
C ALA A 440 -50.06 -4.19 3.34
N GLY A 441 -50.62 -3.35 2.47
CA GLY A 441 -51.59 -2.32 2.83
C GLY A 441 -52.39 -1.87 1.61
N GLY A 442 -53.57 -2.48 1.41
CA GLY A 442 -54.72 -1.82 0.79
C GLY A 442 -55.12 -2.27 -0.62
N THR A 443 -55.91 -3.33 -0.70
CA THR A 443 -56.82 -3.64 -1.81
C THR A 443 -57.89 -2.55 -1.96
N ILE A 444 -58.07 -2.00 -3.16
CA ILE A 444 -59.38 -1.55 -3.68
C ILE A 444 -59.43 -1.80 -5.20
N ASP A 445 -60.58 -2.31 -5.64
CA ASP A 445 -60.92 -2.95 -6.91
C ASP A 445 -60.84 -2.11 -8.22
N PRO A 446 -60.87 -2.79 -9.40
CA PRO A 446 -60.63 -2.22 -10.72
C PRO A 446 -61.90 -1.73 -11.42
N LYS A 447 -61.81 -0.72 -12.31
CA LYS A 447 -62.65 -0.58 -13.52
C LYS A 447 -62.27 0.59 -14.44
N LEU A 448 -62.19 0.24 -15.73
CA LEU A 448 -62.57 0.96 -16.95
C LEU A 448 -61.88 2.29 -17.35
N GLY A 449 -61.36 2.32 -18.59
CA GLY A 449 -61.06 3.55 -19.32
C GLY A 449 -60.27 3.33 -20.61
N THR A 450 -60.96 3.08 -21.72
CA THR A 450 -60.47 3.07 -23.11
C THR A 450 -60.15 4.48 -23.63
N SER A 451 -59.05 4.65 -24.39
CA SER A 451 -58.92 5.51 -25.60
C SER A 451 -57.47 5.45 -26.10
N GLU A 452 -57.18 4.79 -27.23
CA GLU A 452 -57.10 5.36 -28.59
C GLU A 452 -55.90 6.30 -28.87
N ALA A 453 -55.03 5.78 -29.76
CA ALA A 453 -54.45 6.41 -30.96
C ALA A 453 -53.45 7.58 -30.89
N GLY A 454 -52.35 7.38 -31.65
CA GLY A 454 -51.38 8.39 -32.11
C GLY A 454 -49.94 7.88 -31.95
N GLY A 455 -49.26 7.24 -32.91
CA GLY A 455 -49.27 7.49 -34.35
C GLY A 455 -48.30 8.62 -34.70
N GLY A 456 -47.00 8.34 -34.74
CA GLY A 456 -45.97 9.29 -35.16
C GLY A 456 -44.62 8.62 -35.36
N GLY A 457 -44.39 8.12 -36.57
CA GLY A 457 -43.10 7.58 -36.99
C GLY A 457 -42.08 8.68 -37.25
N VAL A 458 -40.82 8.39 -36.95
CA VAL A 458 -39.66 9.11 -37.49
C VAL A 458 -38.59 8.06 -37.82
N GLU A 459 -38.12 8.12 -39.06
CA GLU A 459 -37.18 7.20 -39.72
C GLU A 459 -35.79 7.13 -39.05
N PRO A 460 -35.04 6.03 -39.27
CA PRO A 460 -33.71 5.87 -38.71
C PRO A 460 -32.69 6.71 -39.51
N VAL A 461 -32.04 7.67 -38.83
CA VAL A 461 -30.87 8.36 -39.35
C VAL A 461 -29.69 7.39 -39.34
N GLN A 462 -29.25 7.01 -40.55
CA GLN A 462 -27.99 6.31 -40.78
C GLN A 462 -26.84 7.22 -40.33
N SER A 463 -26.13 6.84 -39.27
CA SER A 463 -24.85 7.44 -38.89
C SER A 463 -23.72 6.62 -39.50
N ASP A 464 -22.93 7.26 -40.36
CA ASP A 464 -21.72 6.74 -40.99
C ASP A 464 -20.76 6.08 -39.99
N GLU A 465 -20.59 4.77 -40.12
CA GLU A 465 -19.51 3.99 -39.51
C GLU A 465 -18.19 4.26 -40.26
N ALA A 466 -17.44 5.32 -39.91
CA ALA A 466 -16.01 5.39 -40.26
C ALA A 466 -15.26 6.51 -39.52
N SER A 467 -15.06 6.40 -38.20
CA SER A 467 -13.91 7.08 -37.57
C SER A 467 -13.61 6.57 -36.16
N VAL A 468 -12.42 5.96 -36.04
CA VAL A 468 -11.60 5.78 -34.83
C VAL A 468 -12.11 4.77 -33.78
N ARG A 469 -11.93 3.48 -34.10
CA ARG A 469 -11.67 2.44 -33.08
C ARG A 469 -10.28 2.67 -32.47
N ALA A 470 -10.18 3.54 -31.49
CA ALA A 470 -9.13 3.43 -30.49
C ALA A 470 -9.65 2.50 -29.40
N ALA A 471 -9.43 1.20 -29.59
CA ALA A 471 -9.74 0.19 -28.60
C ALA A 471 -9.06 0.56 -27.28
N ASN A 472 -9.87 0.71 -26.26
CA ASN A 472 -9.49 0.95 -24.89
C ASN A 472 -8.91 -0.36 -24.31
N PRO A 473 -7.60 -0.49 -24.03
CA PRO A 473 -7.00 -1.76 -23.61
C PRO A 473 -7.41 -2.21 -22.19
N LEU A 474 -8.18 -1.39 -21.46
CA LEU A 474 -8.49 -1.58 -20.04
C LEU A 474 -9.87 -2.20 -19.78
N HIS A 475 -10.57 -2.66 -20.81
CA HIS A 475 -11.83 -3.40 -20.65
C HIS A 475 -12.02 -4.40 -21.80
N HIS A 476 -11.09 -5.34 -21.92
CA HIS A 476 -11.42 -6.63 -22.50
C HIS A 476 -11.77 -7.57 -21.33
N PRO A 477 -12.93 -8.25 -21.34
CA PRO A 477 -13.11 -9.45 -20.53
C PRO A 477 -12.13 -10.47 -21.09
N ALA A 478 -10.96 -10.57 -20.47
CA ALA A 478 -10.08 -11.70 -20.67
C ALA A 478 -10.71 -12.82 -19.82
N ASP A 479 -11.44 -13.68 -20.52
CA ASP A 479 -12.18 -14.84 -20.03
C ASP A 479 -13.43 -14.49 -19.20
N GLY A 480 -14.54 -15.19 -19.48
CA GLY A 480 -15.79 -15.06 -18.69
C GLY A 480 -15.58 -15.49 -17.23
N PRO A 481 -16.59 -15.37 -16.36
CA PRO A 481 -16.48 -15.87 -14.99
C PRO A 481 -16.05 -17.34 -15.01
N PRO A 482 -15.11 -17.76 -14.14
CA PRO A 482 -14.63 -19.14 -14.11
C PRO A 482 -15.82 -20.09 -13.92
N PRO A 483 -15.80 -21.27 -14.54
CA PRO A 483 -16.89 -22.23 -14.40
C PRO A 483 -17.04 -22.64 -12.93
N ARG A 484 -18.27 -22.93 -12.52
CA ARG A 484 -18.55 -23.39 -11.16
C ARG A 484 -17.73 -24.65 -10.82
N PRO A 485 -17.24 -24.76 -9.58
CA PRO A 485 -16.56 -25.96 -9.10
C PRO A 485 -17.37 -27.23 -9.36
N GLY A 486 -16.76 -28.22 -10.02
CA GLY A 486 -17.34 -29.55 -10.17
C GLY A 486 -17.34 -30.33 -8.85
N GLU A 487 -18.14 -31.40 -8.76
CA GLU A 487 -18.33 -32.21 -7.55
C GLU A 487 -17.00 -32.71 -6.94
N GLU A 488 -16.06 -33.18 -7.77
CA GLU A 488 -14.76 -33.65 -7.29
C GLU A 488 -13.97 -32.55 -6.56
N LEU A 489 -13.98 -31.32 -7.09
CA LEU A 489 -13.27 -30.19 -6.48
C LEU A 489 -13.94 -29.79 -5.15
N VAL A 490 -15.27 -29.86 -5.08
CA VAL A 490 -16.02 -29.61 -3.84
C VAL A 490 -15.63 -30.61 -2.75
N GLU A 491 -15.62 -31.91 -3.07
CA GLU A 491 -15.26 -32.95 -2.10
C GLU A 491 -13.79 -32.89 -1.67
N ARG A 492 -12.87 -32.70 -2.62
CA ARG A 492 -11.43 -32.85 -2.36
C ARG A 492 -10.76 -31.56 -1.90
N ALA A 493 -11.31 -30.39 -2.21
CA ALA A 493 -10.72 -29.10 -1.86
C ALA A 493 -11.63 -28.30 -0.93
N LEU A 494 -12.87 -28.00 -1.33
CA LEU A 494 -13.70 -27.03 -0.61
C LEU A 494 -14.22 -27.56 0.74
N LYS A 495 -14.74 -28.79 0.81
CA LYS A 495 -15.28 -29.34 2.07
C LYS A 495 -14.22 -29.41 3.18
N PRO A 496 -13.02 -29.97 2.96
CA PRO A 496 -11.95 -29.95 3.96
C PRO A 496 -11.55 -28.53 4.37
N LEU A 497 -11.47 -27.62 3.41
CA LEU A 497 -11.14 -26.21 3.65
C LEU A 497 -12.16 -25.52 4.57
N TRP A 498 -13.46 -25.71 4.30
CA TRP A 498 -14.55 -25.20 5.14
C TRP A 498 -14.57 -25.83 6.54
N ALA A 499 -14.28 -27.13 6.63
CA ALA A 499 -14.28 -27.82 7.91
C ALA A 499 -13.14 -27.36 8.83
N CYS A 500 -11.93 -27.12 8.28
CA CYS A 500 -10.86 -26.46 9.02
C CYS A 500 -11.22 -25.00 9.37
N TRP A 501 -11.82 -24.26 8.43
CA TRP A 501 -12.27 -22.88 8.68
C TRP A 501 -13.26 -22.79 9.83
N ARG A 502 -14.26 -23.68 9.92
CA ARG A 502 -15.22 -23.69 11.03
C ARG A 502 -14.52 -23.78 12.40
N ALA A 503 -13.43 -24.53 12.50
CA ALA A 503 -12.62 -24.58 13.72
C ALA A 503 -11.91 -23.24 13.99
N LEU A 504 -11.23 -22.67 12.99
CA LEU A 504 -10.56 -21.37 13.07
C LEU A 504 -11.54 -20.24 13.44
N HIS A 505 -12.70 -20.23 12.80
CA HIS A 505 -13.77 -19.26 13.02
C HIS A 505 -14.31 -19.37 14.45
N ALA A 506 -14.62 -20.58 14.93
CA ALA A 506 -15.03 -20.78 16.31
C ALA A 506 -13.95 -20.33 17.33
N ALA A 507 -12.67 -20.51 17.01
CA ALA A 507 -11.57 -19.98 17.82
C ALA A 507 -11.48 -18.45 17.80
N ARG A 508 -11.78 -17.81 16.67
CA ARG A 508 -11.86 -16.35 16.55
C ARG A 508 -13.05 -15.81 17.35
N GLU A 509 -14.23 -16.40 17.23
CA GLU A 509 -15.42 -15.99 17.98
C GLU A 509 -15.23 -16.06 19.49
N ARG A 510 -14.55 -17.11 19.99
CA ARG A 510 -14.21 -17.20 21.42
C ARG A 510 -13.27 -16.09 21.89
N ARG A 511 -12.48 -15.49 21.00
CA ARG A 511 -11.63 -14.31 21.30
C ARG A 511 -12.41 -12.99 21.28
N ARG A 512 -13.64 -12.99 20.77
CA ARG A 512 -14.54 -11.82 20.73
C ARG A 512 -13.85 -10.58 20.10
N PRO A 513 -13.41 -10.64 18.83
CA PRO A 513 -12.91 -9.46 18.13
C PRO A 513 -14.00 -8.38 18.05
N LEU A 514 -13.61 -7.15 17.70
CA LEU A 514 -14.58 -6.07 17.58
C LEU A 514 -15.52 -6.37 16.41
N ASP A 515 -16.82 -6.53 16.71
CA ASP A 515 -17.82 -6.91 15.71
C ASP A 515 -18.68 -5.71 15.36
N LEU A 516 -18.33 -5.07 14.23
CA LEU A 516 -19.05 -3.95 13.67
C LEU A 516 -19.63 -4.37 12.32
N ASP A 517 -20.87 -4.83 12.32
CA ASP A 517 -21.66 -5.03 11.12
C ASP A 517 -22.06 -3.66 10.52
N LEU A 518 -21.16 -3.11 9.70
CA LEU A 518 -21.36 -1.88 8.96
C LEU A 518 -21.39 -2.23 7.47
N PRO A 519 -22.52 -2.02 6.76
CA PRO A 519 -22.63 -2.43 5.38
C PRO A 519 -21.68 -1.62 4.50
N GLU A 520 -20.71 -2.31 3.90
CA GLU A 520 -19.89 -1.74 2.84
C GLU A 520 -20.72 -1.58 1.57
N ARG A 521 -20.42 -0.56 0.74
CA ARG A 521 -21.10 -0.34 -0.53
C ARG A 521 -20.15 -0.53 -1.69
N ARG A 522 -20.57 -1.26 -2.73
CA ARG A 522 -19.85 -1.41 -4.00
C ARG A 522 -20.50 -0.53 -5.06
N VAL A 523 -19.68 0.22 -5.78
CA VAL A 523 -20.10 0.95 -6.98
C VAL A 523 -20.05 -0.03 -8.15
N VAL A 524 -21.18 -0.22 -8.84
CA VAL A 524 -21.29 -1.06 -10.04
C VAL A 524 -21.25 -0.15 -11.25
N LEU A 525 -20.40 -0.48 -12.22
CA LEU A 525 -20.25 0.29 -13.46
C LEU A 525 -20.84 -0.47 -14.66
N ASP A 526 -21.39 0.26 -15.63
CA ASP A 526 -21.77 -0.30 -16.94
C ASP A 526 -20.54 -0.46 -17.86
N GLU A 527 -20.74 -1.03 -19.05
CA GLU A 527 -19.68 -1.24 -20.05
C GLU A 527 -19.00 0.06 -20.52
N LYS A 528 -19.67 1.21 -20.34
CA LYS A 528 -19.15 2.54 -20.66
C LYS A 528 -18.46 3.19 -19.45
N GLY A 529 -18.36 2.47 -18.33
CA GLY A 529 -17.79 2.89 -17.06
C GLY A 529 -18.68 3.78 -16.21
N ARG A 530 -19.95 4.00 -16.58
CA ARG A 530 -20.87 4.87 -15.83
C ARG A 530 -21.44 4.13 -14.63
N ILE A 531 -21.73 4.85 -13.55
CA ILE A 531 -22.34 4.27 -12.36
C ILE A 531 -23.72 3.72 -12.73
N LEU A 532 -23.87 2.40 -12.64
CA LEU A 532 -25.12 1.67 -12.81
C LEU A 532 -25.88 1.58 -11.50
N ASP A 533 -25.18 1.24 -10.42
CA ASP A 533 -25.77 1.04 -9.09
C ASP A 533 -24.74 1.26 -7.96
N VAL A 534 -25.24 1.50 -6.74
CA VAL A 534 -24.46 1.51 -5.51
C VAL A 534 -25.15 0.60 -4.51
N ALA A 535 -24.74 -0.67 -4.50
CA ALA A 535 -25.36 -1.72 -3.70
C ALA A 535 -24.53 -2.07 -2.47
N PRO A 536 -25.15 -2.54 -1.38
CA PRO A 536 -24.43 -3.19 -0.28
C PRO A 536 -23.60 -4.37 -0.79
N ARG A 537 -22.38 -4.51 -0.29
CA ARG A 537 -21.53 -5.66 -0.55
C ARG A 537 -21.94 -6.79 0.40
N GLU A 538 -22.28 -7.94 -0.17
CA GLU A 538 -22.59 -9.12 0.61
C GLU A 538 -21.31 -9.71 1.25
N ARG A 539 -21.40 -10.12 2.53
CA ARG A 539 -20.30 -10.74 3.26
C ARG A 539 -20.55 -12.23 3.48
N LEU A 540 -20.27 -13.02 2.45
CA LEU A 540 -20.40 -14.48 2.44
C LEU A 540 -19.41 -15.17 3.38
N ASP A 541 -19.69 -16.43 3.74
CA ASP A 541 -18.76 -17.26 4.52
C ASP A 541 -17.47 -17.55 3.74
N ALA A 542 -17.52 -17.66 2.42
CA ALA A 542 -16.33 -17.72 1.57
C ALA A 542 -15.36 -16.55 1.80
N HIS A 543 -15.87 -15.33 2.03
CA HIS A 543 -15.02 -14.17 2.36
C HIS A 543 -14.35 -14.34 3.72
N LYS A 544 -15.15 -14.70 4.75
CA LYS A 544 -14.66 -14.92 6.12
C LYS A 544 -13.64 -16.05 6.19
N LEU A 545 -13.82 -17.07 5.35
CA LEU A 545 -12.90 -18.19 5.22
C LEU A 545 -11.51 -17.73 4.82
N ILE A 546 -11.40 -17.03 3.69
CA ILE A 546 -10.10 -16.53 3.22
C ILE A 546 -9.51 -15.56 4.25
N GLU A 547 -10.33 -14.68 4.83
CA GLU A 547 -9.91 -13.76 5.91
C GLU A 547 -9.26 -14.51 7.08
N ASP A 548 -9.89 -15.56 7.62
CA ASP A 548 -9.39 -16.32 8.76
C ASP A 548 -8.11 -17.12 8.44
N TYR A 549 -7.98 -17.68 7.23
CA TYR A 549 -6.73 -18.32 6.78
C TYR A 549 -5.58 -17.31 6.66
N MET A 550 -5.83 -16.14 6.06
CA MET A 550 -4.81 -15.10 5.95
C MET A 550 -4.40 -14.55 7.32
N ILE A 551 -5.35 -14.35 8.23
CA ILE A 551 -5.05 -13.97 9.63
C ILE A 551 -4.17 -15.04 10.29
N ALA A 552 -4.49 -16.32 10.12
CA ALA A 552 -3.69 -17.42 10.68
C ALA A 552 -2.25 -17.43 10.14
N ALA A 553 -2.07 -17.28 8.83
CA ALA A 553 -0.76 -17.19 8.19
C ALA A 553 0.03 -15.95 8.65
N ASN A 554 -0.62 -14.80 8.77
CA ASN A 554 0.01 -13.55 9.24
C ASN A 554 0.46 -13.66 10.69
N VAL A 555 -0.35 -14.26 11.57
CA VAL A 555 0.03 -14.53 12.97
C VAL A 555 1.21 -15.50 13.02
N ALA A 556 1.21 -16.55 12.20
CA ALA A 556 2.33 -17.49 12.11
C ALA A 556 3.61 -16.80 11.60
N ALA A 557 3.51 -15.88 10.64
CA ALA A 557 4.63 -15.15 10.08
C ALA A 557 5.27 -14.22 11.12
N ALA A 558 4.45 -13.43 11.83
CA ALA A 558 4.91 -12.57 12.91
C ALA A 558 5.65 -13.39 13.98
N LYS A 559 5.02 -14.45 14.50
CA LYS A 559 5.63 -15.32 15.52
C LYS A 559 6.91 -16.02 15.04
N ALA A 560 6.96 -16.46 13.78
CA ALA A 560 8.15 -17.10 13.21
C ALA A 560 9.33 -16.14 13.10
N LEU A 561 9.08 -14.88 12.75
CA LEU A 561 10.11 -13.85 12.64
C LEU A 561 10.55 -13.35 14.03
N GLU A 562 9.62 -13.18 14.96
CA GLU A 562 9.89 -12.86 16.37
C GLU A 562 10.79 -13.90 17.02
N ALA A 563 10.49 -15.20 16.84
CA ALA A 563 11.30 -16.29 17.37
C ALA A 563 12.73 -16.28 16.80
N LYS A 564 12.92 -15.77 15.58
CA LYS A 564 14.22 -15.59 14.94
C LYS A 564 14.89 -14.25 15.27
N LYS A 565 14.24 -13.38 16.06
CA LYS A 565 14.67 -12.00 16.33
C LYS A 565 14.93 -11.21 15.03
N ALA A 566 14.20 -11.53 13.98
CA ALA A 566 14.28 -10.82 12.71
C ALA A 566 13.48 -9.51 12.81
N PRO A 567 13.87 -8.45 12.08
CA PRO A 567 13.01 -7.27 11.94
C PRO A 567 11.65 -7.66 11.35
N VAL A 568 10.57 -7.18 11.95
CA VAL A 568 9.19 -7.41 11.53
C VAL A 568 8.55 -6.06 11.23
N MET A 569 7.70 -6.02 10.21
CA MET A 569 6.77 -4.91 10.00
C MET A 569 5.41 -5.36 10.53
N TYR A 570 5.06 -4.93 11.74
CA TYR A 570 3.78 -5.25 12.36
C TYR A 570 2.66 -4.42 11.73
N ARG A 571 1.45 -4.99 11.76
CA ARG A 571 0.21 -4.27 11.44
C ARG A 571 -0.46 -3.87 12.75
N ASP A 572 0.00 -2.76 13.30
CA ASP A 572 -0.41 -2.28 14.62
C ASP A 572 -1.79 -1.62 14.56
N HIS A 573 -2.58 -1.86 15.61
CA HIS A 573 -3.85 -1.19 15.85
C HIS A 573 -3.98 -0.99 17.35
N GLU A 574 -3.73 0.24 17.80
CA GLU A 574 -3.69 0.58 19.22
C GLU A 574 -5.10 0.77 19.81
N PRO A 575 -5.26 0.56 21.13
CA PRO A 575 -6.52 0.86 21.80
C PRO A 575 -6.91 2.35 21.66
N PRO A 576 -8.23 2.66 21.65
CA PRO A 576 -8.71 4.04 21.66
C PRO A 576 -8.12 4.89 22.79
N SER A 577 -7.82 6.16 22.50
CA SER A 577 -7.36 7.10 23.51
C SER A 577 -8.42 7.36 24.59
N ARG A 578 -7.98 7.71 25.81
CA ARG A 578 -8.90 8.00 26.93
C ARG A 578 -9.88 9.13 26.60
N GLU A 579 -9.42 10.15 25.88
CA GLU A 579 -10.24 11.27 25.43
C GLU A 579 -11.39 10.80 24.51
N LYS A 580 -11.07 10.00 23.49
CA LYS A 580 -12.08 9.43 22.58
C LYS A 580 -13.10 8.56 23.33
N LEU A 581 -12.64 7.80 24.31
CA LEU A 581 -13.51 6.95 25.15
C LEU A 581 -14.45 7.78 26.05
N VAL A 582 -13.98 8.89 26.61
CA VAL A 582 -14.83 9.82 27.37
C VAL A 582 -15.87 10.47 26.44
N ALA A 583 -15.47 10.90 25.24
CA ALA A 583 -16.40 11.42 24.25
C ALA A 583 -17.47 10.39 23.84
N LEU A 584 -17.09 9.13 23.64
CA LEU A 584 -18.04 8.04 23.39
C LEU A 584 -19.02 7.86 24.55
N LYS A 585 -18.53 7.90 25.80
CA LYS A 585 -19.38 7.77 26.98
C LYS A 585 -20.45 8.86 27.04
N GLU A 586 -20.06 10.12 26.84
CA GLU A 586 -21.02 11.23 26.85
C GLU A 586 -22.01 11.13 25.68
N TYR A 587 -21.57 10.67 24.51
CA TYR A 587 -22.45 10.39 23.38
C TYR A 587 -23.48 9.30 23.69
N LEU A 588 -23.05 8.15 24.22
CA LEU A 588 -23.92 7.03 24.58
C LEU A 588 -24.94 7.41 25.65
N LYS A 589 -24.58 8.29 26.58
CA LYS A 589 -25.49 8.83 27.60
C LYS A 589 -26.71 9.55 27.00
N THR A 590 -26.58 10.16 25.82
CA THR A 590 -27.72 10.80 25.12
C THR A 590 -28.78 9.81 24.66
N PHE A 591 -28.42 8.53 24.54
CA PHE A 591 -29.30 7.40 24.23
C PHE A 591 -29.64 6.56 25.46
N GLU A 592 -29.34 7.06 26.67
CA GLU A 592 -29.52 6.33 27.94
C GLU A 592 -28.71 5.02 28.02
N VAL A 593 -27.65 4.89 27.22
CA VAL A 593 -26.76 3.72 27.22
C VAL A 593 -25.60 3.96 28.17
N GLU A 594 -25.54 3.18 29.25
CA GLU A 594 -24.44 3.29 30.22
C GLU A 594 -23.13 2.67 29.69
N PHE A 595 -22.07 3.48 29.69
CA PHE A 595 -20.71 3.04 29.40
C PHE A 595 -19.76 3.29 30.58
N ALA A 596 -19.37 2.21 31.24
CA ALA A 596 -18.38 2.22 32.32
C ALA A 596 -16.96 2.15 31.76
N LEU A 597 -16.20 3.23 31.97
CA LEU A 597 -14.79 3.30 31.61
C LEU A 597 -13.94 2.55 32.63
N GLY A 598 -13.85 1.22 32.48
CA GLY A 598 -12.95 0.38 33.29
C GLY A 598 -11.47 0.74 33.12
N GLN A 599 -10.61 0.05 33.88
CA GLN A 599 -9.15 0.24 33.80
C GLN A 599 -8.54 -0.28 32.49
N VAL A 600 -9.09 -1.37 31.93
CA VAL A 600 -8.64 -1.96 30.66
C VAL A 600 -9.81 -2.05 29.70
N ILE A 601 -9.69 -1.39 28.56
CA ILE A 601 -10.67 -1.49 27.47
C ILE A 601 -10.26 -2.66 26.56
N ARG A 602 -11.25 -3.44 26.13
CA ARG A 602 -11.12 -4.60 25.23
C ARG A 602 -12.22 -4.55 24.18
N PRO A 603 -12.06 -5.20 23.02
CA PRO A 603 -13.12 -5.28 22.00
C PRO A 603 -14.47 -5.74 22.54
N GLU A 604 -14.46 -6.78 23.39
CA GLU A 604 -15.65 -7.31 24.05
C GLU A 604 -16.43 -6.23 24.84
N THR A 605 -15.75 -5.20 25.35
CA THR A 605 -16.43 -4.08 26.03
C THR A 605 -17.36 -3.32 25.08
N PHE A 606 -16.96 -3.14 23.82
CA PHE A 606 -17.78 -2.52 22.78
C PHE A 606 -18.87 -3.48 22.29
N ASN A 607 -18.55 -4.76 22.10
CA ASN A 607 -19.54 -5.76 21.71
C ASN A 607 -20.69 -5.83 22.74
N ARG A 608 -20.40 -5.78 24.04
CA ARG A 608 -21.42 -5.68 25.10
C ARG A 608 -22.27 -4.40 25.02
N ILE A 609 -21.74 -3.30 24.48
CA ILE A 609 -22.54 -2.08 24.25
C ILE A 609 -23.51 -2.34 23.11
N ILE A 610 -23.01 -2.88 21.99
CA ILE A 610 -23.82 -3.20 20.80
C ILE A 610 -24.92 -4.22 21.14
N GLU A 611 -24.59 -5.29 21.88
CA GLU A 611 -25.55 -6.28 22.37
C GLU A 611 -26.65 -5.67 23.25
N ARG A 612 -26.29 -4.71 24.12
CA ARG A 612 -27.26 -3.99 24.98
C ARG A 612 -28.17 -3.04 24.21
N VAL A 613 -27.66 -2.43 23.13
CA VAL A 613 -28.46 -1.60 22.24
C VAL A 613 -29.49 -2.45 21.47
N GLY A 614 -29.19 -3.73 21.22
CA GLY A 614 -30.11 -4.67 20.58
C GLY A 614 -30.49 -4.20 19.19
N GLU A 615 -31.79 -4.17 18.88
CA GLU A 615 -32.36 -3.77 17.59
C GLU A 615 -32.94 -2.35 17.60
N ALA A 616 -32.42 -1.47 18.47
CA ALA A 616 -32.87 -0.09 18.51
C ALA A 616 -32.55 0.65 17.20
N ASP A 617 -33.45 1.55 16.78
CA ASP A 617 -33.30 2.35 15.54
C ASP A 617 -32.00 3.17 15.49
N PHE A 618 -31.39 3.45 16.64
CA PHE A 618 -30.14 4.20 16.77
C PHE A 618 -28.87 3.33 16.80
N LYS A 619 -29.00 2.00 16.68
CA LYS A 619 -27.87 1.05 16.67
C LYS A 619 -26.80 1.41 15.63
N PRO A 620 -27.14 1.76 14.36
CA PRO A 620 -26.12 2.15 13.38
C PRO A 620 -25.29 3.35 13.81
N GLN A 621 -25.91 4.36 14.42
CA GLN A 621 -25.24 5.56 14.92
C GLN A 621 -24.28 5.23 16.07
N VAL A 622 -24.66 4.31 16.95
CA VAL A 622 -23.78 3.81 18.02
C VAL A 622 -22.58 3.05 17.44
N MET A 623 -22.81 2.16 16.48
CA MET A 623 -21.73 1.40 15.83
C MET A 623 -20.76 2.31 15.07
N GLU A 624 -21.28 3.31 14.35
CA GLU A 624 -20.45 4.31 13.69
C GLU A 624 -19.64 5.13 14.69
N GLN A 625 -20.23 5.53 15.82
CA GLN A 625 -19.51 6.27 16.84
C GLN A 625 -18.45 5.41 17.53
N ILE A 626 -18.71 4.12 17.77
CA ILE A 626 -17.70 3.17 18.27
C ILE A 626 -16.55 3.06 17.26
N LEU A 627 -16.84 2.93 15.96
CA LEU A 627 -15.81 2.90 14.91
C LEU A 627 -14.93 4.16 14.94
N ARG A 628 -15.54 5.35 15.02
CA ARG A 628 -14.83 6.64 15.06
C ARG A 628 -13.92 6.80 16.29
N THR A 629 -14.17 6.02 17.34
CA THR A 629 -13.30 6.03 18.54
C THR A 629 -12.04 5.20 18.35
N GLN A 630 -12.04 4.25 17.42
CA GLN A 630 -10.87 3.41 17.14
C GLN A 630 -9.71 4.25 16.57
N THR A 631 -8.50 3.72 16.71
CA THR A 631 -7.32 4.26 16.04
C THR A 631 -7.25 3.71 14.61
N GLN A 632 -6.56 4.41 13.71
CA GLN A 632 -6.32 3.85 12.39
C GLN A 632 -5.15 2.86 12.48
N ALA A 633 -5.34 1.65 11.97
CA ALA A 633 -4.26 0.68 11.92
C ALA A 633 -3.12 1.15 10.99
N TYR A 634 -1.87 0.95 11.40
CA TYR A 634 -0.67 1.41 10.70
C TYR A 634 0.39 0.29 10.64
N TYR A 635 1.49 0.53 9.92
CA TYR A 635 2.62 -0.41 9.87
C TYR A 635 3.79 0.14 10.68
N GLY A 636 4.30 -0.65 11.63
CA GLY A 636 5.35 -0.25 12.55
C GLY A 636 6.43 -1.34 12.75
N PRO A 637 7.67 -0.97 13.11
CA PRO A 637 8.71 -1.94 13.45
C PRO A 637 8.60 -2.49 14.88
N GLU A 638 7.83 -1.80 15.74
CA GLU A 638 7.53 -2.19 17.11
C GLU A 638 6.17 -2.87 17.17
N ASN A 639 6.00 -3.85 18.05
CA ASN A 639 4.73 -4.57 18.19
C ASN A 639 3.88 -3.87 19.26
N HIS A 640 2.92 -3.06 18.82
CA HIS A 640 1.93 -2.42 19.71
C HIS A 640 0.65 -3.27 19.85
N GLY A 641 0.61 -4.42 19.19
CA GLY A 641 -0.53 -5.32 19.15
C GLY A 641 -1.60 -4.86 18.16
N HIS A 642 -2.65 -5.68 18.07
CA HIS A 642 -3.81 -5.41 17.22
C HIS A 642 -5.07 -5.45 18.09
N PHE A 643 -5.63 -4.27 18.36
CA PHE A 643 -6.75 -4.11 19.29
C PHE A 643 -8.05 -4.66 18.73
N GLY A 644 -8.34 -4.37 17.45
CA GLY A 644 -9.59 -4.68 16.74
C GLY A 644 -9.89 -6.17 16.58
#